data_AF-X5KE97-F1
#
_entry.id   AF-X5KE97-F1
#
_cell.length_a   1.000
_cell.length_b   1.000
_cell.length_c   1.000
_cell.angle_alpha   90.00
_cell.angle_beta   90.00
_cell.angle_gamma   90.00
#
_symmetry.space_group_name_H-M   'P 1'
#
loop_
_entity.id
_entity.type
_entity.pdbx_description
1 polymer ?
#
loop_
_entity_poly.entity_id
_entity_poly.type
_entity_poly.pdbx_seq_one_letter_code
_entity_poly.pdbx_strand_id
1 'polypeptide(L)'
;MSTLRFKALAELPFRNYRQDNFVEVPGKLSELFCSNVFSEYTMREYLTKEAFSSIMDAIKKGSQIQRHIADQVAVAMKDWAMSKGVTHYTHWFQPLTGSTAEKHDSFFTPIEGDRAIERFNGGMLIQQEPDASSFPNGGIRNTFEARGYTAWDPTSPAFIMGTTLCIPSIFISYTGETLDYKTPLLRALNAVDEAATDVCKAYFDKNVTKVMPTLGWEQEYFLVDSALYISRPDLVLTGKTLLGHSPAKGQQLDDHYFGSIPTRVMNFMKELEIECMKLGIPVTTRHNEVAPNQFELAPMFEEVNVAVDHNSLLMDVMARVAHKHHFHILFHEKPFAGVNGSGKHNNWSLATDTGENLLSPGKNPKKNLQFLTFFVNTLKAVHDYADLLRASIASASNDHRLGANEAPPAIISAFIGTQLFSVLEELEKVTDGKLSPEEKTELKLNVVGKIPEILLDNTDRNRTSPFAFTGNKFEIRAVGSSANCAEPMTVMNAIAAKQLKVFKAEVDALIEKGLKKDEAIFNVLREYIKQLKNILFEGDGYSDDWAKEAKKRGLNNLKTTPEALKQEMDKKFADLYEELGIFSHREFEARNEIKFEKYSTVIDIEARVLADIARNHIIPAALNYQNRLIENVKGLKEIFGDKEFQTLAKEQISLISQISANVSNIKVGVDNLLTEKEKAKNTKDSHKQAEAYCNKVKPLFDTIREASDALEMMVDDELWPLTKYRELLFTR
;
A
#
# COMPACT_ATOMS: atom_id res chain seq x y z
N MET A 1 11.68 32.50 7.15
CA MET A 1 11.35 31.52 6.10
C MET A 1 10.94 32.13 4.75
N SER A 2 10.59 33.43 4.66
CA SER A 2 10.11 34.06 3.40
C SER A 2 11.06 33.98 2.20
N THR A 3 12.34 33.65 2.39
CA THR A 3 13.34 33.55 1.31
C THR A 3 13.70 32.11 0.91
N LEU A 4 13.19 31.08 1.59
CA LEU A 4 13.56 29.68 1.29
C LEU A 4 13.07 29.23 -0.09
N ARG A 5 11.82 29.57 -0.44
CA ARG A 5 11.25 29.31 -1.78
C ARG A 5 12.13 29.86 -2.89
N PHE A 6 12.44 31.16 -2.84
CA PHE A 6 13.25 31.80 -3.88
C PHE A 6 14.69 31.31 -3.90
N LYS A 7 15.28 30.93 -2.76
CA LYS A 7 16.60 30.27 -2.74
C LYS A 7 16.57 28.92 -3.45
N ALA A 8 15.54 28.10 -3.22
CA ALA A 8 15.37 26.83 -3.91
C ALA A 8 15.21 27.04 -5.44
N LEU A 9 14.36 27.98 -5.84
CA LEU A 9 14.14 28.32 -7.26
C LEU A 9 15.38 28.92 -7.93
N ALA A 10 16.20 29.66 -7.20
CA ALA A 10 17.43 30.25 -7.72
C ALA A 10 18.58 29.24 -7.84
N GLU A 11 18.52 28.10 -7.15
CA GLU A 11 19.57 27.08 -7.18
C GLU A 11 19.30 26.02 -8.26
N LEU A 12 18.04 25.62 -8.41
CA LEU A 12 17.61 24.46 -9.18
C LEU A 12 17.93 24.54 -10.69
N PRO A 13 17.71 25.67 -11.40
CA PRO A 13 18.03 25.79 -12.83
C PRO A 13 19.52 25.81 -13.16
N PHE A 14 20.37 26.13 -12.19
CA PHE A 14 21.81 26.38 -12.43
C PHE A 14 22.71 25.24 -11.93
N ARG A 15 22.18 24.26 -11.20
CA ARG A 15 22.90 23.03 -10.85
C ARG A 15 22.67 21.95 -11.90
N ASN A 16 23.76 21.39 -12.43
CA ASN A 16 23.68 20.36 -13.45
C ASN A 16 23.56 18.95 -12.84
N TYR A 17 22.47 18.70 -12.11
CA TYR A 17 22.21 17.38 -11.51
C TYR A 17 22.16 16.24 -12.53
N ARG A 18 21.98 16.53 -13.82
CA ARG A 18 22.05 15.52 -14.89
C ARG A 18 23.46 14.95 -15.05
N GLN A 19 24.46 15.79 -14.81
CA GLN A 19 25.88 15.43 -14.84
C GLN A 19 26.35 14.93 -13.46
N ASP A 20 26.00 15.66 -12.40
CA ASP A 20 26.47 15.35 -11.05
C ASP A 20 25.94 13.98 -10.55
N ASN A 21 24.72 13.62 -10.96
CA ASN A 21 24.09 12.35 -10.62
C ASN A 21 24.03 11.39 -11.82
N PHE A 22 25.02 11.45 -12.71
CA PHE A 22 25.08 10.49 -13.82
C PHE A 22 25.29 9.06 -13.29
N VAL A 23 24.56 8.11 -13.87
CA VAL A 23 24.62 6.69 -13.50
C VAL A 23 25.02 5.88 -14.71
N GLU A 24 26.19 5.24 -14.61
CA GLU A 24 26.64 4.25 -15.58
C GLU A 24 25.96 2.91 -15.29
N VAL A 25 25.22 2.41 -16.28
CA VAL A 25 24.54 1.11 -16.17
C VAL A 25 25.51 0.02 -16.62
N PRO A 26 25.77 -1.02 -15.80
CA PRO A 26 26.63 -2.13 -16.20
C PRO A 26 26.11 -2.82 -17.46
N GLY A 27 27.03 -3.31 -18.30
CA GLY A 27 26.69 -3.95 -19.57
C GLY A 27 25.83 -5.21 -19.42
N LYS A 28 25.83 -5.86 -18.25
CA LYS A 28 25.06 -7.08 -17.98
C LYS A 28 24.47 -7.10 -16.58
N LEU A 29 23.23 -6.62 -16.45
CA LEU A 29 22.51 -6.51 -15.18
C LEU A 29 22.29 -7.85 -14.47
N SER A 30 22.24 -8.97 -15.21
CA SER A 30 22.06 -10.30 -14.62
C SER A 30 23.20 -10.71 -13.68
N GLU A 31 24.39 -10.12 -13.80
CA GLU A 31 25.52 -10.41 -12.91
C GLU A 31 25.40 -9.70 -11.55
N LEU A 32 24.55 -8.68 -11.47
CA LEU A 32 24.23 -8.00 -10.22
C LEU A 32 23.11 -8.70 -9.46
N PHE A 33 22.27 -9.47 -10.14
CA PHE A 33 21.06 -10.04 -9.57
C PHE A 33 21.36 -10.92 -8.35
N CYS A 34 20.70 -10.64 -7.22
CA CYS A 34 20.90 -11.32 -5.93
C CYS A 34 22.32 -11.23 -5.37
N SER A 35 23.18 -10.35 -5.89
CA SER A 35 24.57 -10.26 -5.43
C SER A 35 24.67 -9.90 -3.94
N ASN A 36 23.72 -9.14 -3.39
CA ASN A 36 23.64 -8.77 -1.97
C ASN A 36 22.60 -9.60 -1.19
N VAL A 37 22.27 -10.80 -1.68
CA VAL A 37 21.32 -11.71 -1.04
C VAL A 37 22.04 -13.02 -0.68
N PHE A 38 21.78 -13.54 0.52
CA PHE A 38 22.21 -14.88 0.92
C PHE A 38 21.30 -15.93 0.26
N SER A 39 21.31 -15.92 -1.07
CA SER A 39 20.45 -16.69 -1.97
C SER A 39 20.74 -18.19 -1.90
N GLU A 40 19.93 -19.03 -2.53
CA GLU A 40 20.21 -20.48 -2.63
C GLU A 40 21.61 -20.75 -3.22
N TYR A 41 22.03 -19.95 -4.21
CA TYR A 41 23.36 -20.05 -4.81
C TYR A 41 24.45 -19.74 -3.78
N THR A 42 24.34 -18.61 -3.08
CA THR A 42 25.26 -18.21 -2.01
C THR A 42 25.30 -19.24 -0.88
N MET A 43 24.14 -19.75 -0.47
CA MET A 43 24.02 -20.80 0.54
C MET A 43 24.78 -22.07 0.13
N ARG A 44 24.76 -22.47 -1.14
CA ARG A 44 25.52 -23.64 -1.63
C ARG A 44 27.03 -23.44 -1.58
N GLU A 45 27.51 -22.20 -1.73
CA GLU A 45 28.93 -21.87 -1.67
C GLU A 45 29.45 -21.85 -0.22
N TYR A 46 28.67 -21.31 0.72
CA TYR A 46 29.10 -21.07 2.10
C TYR A 46 28.66 -22.12 3.12
N LEU A 47 27.54 -22.82 2.89
CA LEU A 47 27.01 -23.82 3.84
C LEU A 47 27.55 -25.22 3.56
N THR A 48 27.65 -26.02 4.62
CA THR A 48 27.83 -27.46 4.50
C THR A 48 26.61 -28.09 3.81
N LYS A 49 26.79 -29.26 3.16
CA LYS A 49 25.69 -29.98 2.51
C LYS A 49 24.53 -30.28 3.48
N GLU A 50 24.85 -30.60 4.73
CA GLU A 50 23.88 -30.86 5.80
C GLU A 50 23.10 -29.60 6.16
N ALA A 51 23.79 -28.50 6.45
CA ALA A 51 23.15 -27.22 6.78
C ALA A 51 22.29 -26.71 5.61
N PHE A 52 22.79 -26.78 4.38
CA PHE A 52 22.03 -26.44 3.18
C PHE A 52 20.74 -27.26 3.07
N SER A 53 20.82 -28.59 3.19
CA SER A 53 19.65 -29.46 3.11
C SER A 53 18.63 -29.15 4.21
N SER A 54 19.10 -28.91 5.43
CA SER A 54 18.24 -28.58 6.57
C SER A 54 17.53 -27.23 6.39
N ILE A 55 18.20 -26.21 5.84
CA ILE A 55 17.58 -24.91 5.54
C ILE A 55 16.57 -25.05 4.40
N MET A 56 16.89 -25.78 3.35
CA MET A 56 15.94 -26.00 2.25
C MET A 56 14.71 -26.78 2.69
N ASP A 57 14.87 -27.75 3.60
CA ASP A 57 13.73 -28.44 4.22
C ASP A 57 12.91 -27.50 5.10
N ALA A 58 13.55 -26.59 5.86
CA ALA A 58 12.84 -25.58 6.64
C ALA A 58 12.01 -24.64 5.74
N ILE A 59 12.58 -24.19 4.63
CA ILE A 59 11.91 -23.30 3.66
C ILE A 59 10.75 -24.02 2.96
N LYS A 60 10.96 -25.25 2.49
CA LYS A 60 9.99 -25.97 1.65
C LYS A 60 8.93 -26.71 2.44
N LYS A 61 9.27 -27.25 3.61
CA LYS A 61 8.43 -28.15 4.41
C LYS A 61 8.06 -27.58 5.78
N GLY A 62 8.60 -26.42 6.16
CA GLY A 62 8.37 -25.84 7.49
C GLY A 62 9.06 -26.60 8.64
N SER A 63 10.10 -27.40 8.35
CA SER A 63 10.81 -28.13 9.41
C SER A 63 11.59 -27.19 10.34
N GLN A 64 11.65 -27.51 11.63
CA GLN A 64 12.42 -26.73 12.59
C GLN A 64 13.93 -26.80 12.33
N ILE A 65 14.60 -25.65 12.40
CA ILE A 65 16.06 -25.56 12.28
C ILE A 65 16.68 -25.97 13.61
N GLN A 66 17.53 -27.00 13.58
CA GLN A 66 18.22 -27.46 14.79
C GLN A 66 19.29 -26.45 15.22
N ARG A 67 19.50 -26.30 16.52
CA ARG A 67 20.41 -25.28 17.09
C ARG A 67 21.83 -25.34 16.51
N HIS A 68 22.38 -26.55 16.37
CA HIS A 68 23.73 -26.72 15.83
C HIS A 68 23.82 -26.35 14.33
N ILE A 69 22.73 -26.52 13.57
CA ILE A 69 22.63 -26.06 12.18
C ILE A 69 22.57 -24.54 12.14
N ALA A 70 21.81 -23.92 13.04
CA ALA A 70 21.73 -22.46 13.12
C ALA A 70 23.09 -21.81 13.43
N ASP A 71 23.91 -22.43 14.29
CA ASP A 71 25.28 -21.97 14.55
C ASP A 71 26.14 -22.02 13.27
N GLN A 72 26.04 -23.11 12.49
CA GLN A 72 26.76 -23.23 11.21
C GLN A 72 26.29 -22.15 10.21
N VAL A 73 24.98 -21.94 10.11
CA VAL A 73 24.38 -20.95 9.20
C VAL A 73 24.78 -19.53 9.60
N ALA A 74 24.77 -19.21 10.90
CA ALA A 74 25.17 -17.90 11.39
C ALA A 74 26.64 -17.59 11.03
N VAL A 75 27.55 -18.53 11.29
CA VAL A 75 28.97 -18.34 10.93
C VAL A 75 29.14 -18.12 9.42
N ALA A 76 28.50 -18.96 8.60
CA ALA A 76 28.56 -18.83 7.15
C ALA A 76 27.98 -17.51 6.64
N MET A 77 26.84 -17.07 7.18
CA MET A 77 26.19 -15.81 6.83
C MET A 77 27.04 -14.60 7.24
N LYS A 78 27.69 -14.67 8.40
CA LYS A 78 28.65 -13.64 8.86
C LYS A 78 29.86 -13.57 7.95
N ASP A 79 30.48 -14.70 7.63
CA ASP A 79 31.67 -14.74 6.78
C ASP A 79 31.38 -14.22 5.37
N TRP A 80 30.23 -14.61 4.80
CA TRP A 80 29.72 -14.02 3.55
C TRP A 80 29.52 -12.51 3.66
N ALA A 81 28.85 -12.04 4.72
CA ALA A 81 28.58 -10.62 4.90
C ALA A 81 29.87 -9.80 5.09
N MET A 82 30.80 -10.30 5.92
CA MET A 82 32.10 -9.66 6.15
C MET A 82 32.95 -9.61 4.87
N SER A 83 32.85 -10.61 3.98
CA SER A 83 33.53 -10.57 2.66
C SER A 83 33.10 -9.38 1.80
N LYS A 84 31.93 -8.80 2.09
CA LYS A 84 31.35 -7.61 1.44
C LYS A 84 31.50 -6.33 2.26
N GLY A 85 32.29 -6.34 3.33
CA GLY A 85 32.54 -5.17 4.17
C GLY A 85 31.42 -4.84 5.16
N VAL A 86 30.53 -5.79 5.44
CA VAL A 86 29.50 -5.65 6.47
C VAL A 86 30.14 -5.69 7.86
N THR A 87 29.68 -4.79 8.73
CA THR A 87 30.19 -4.64 10.11
C THR A 87 29.12 -4.89 11.18
N HIS A 88 27.85 -4.80 10.80
CA HIS A 88 26.70 -4.94 11.69
C HIS A 88 25.71 -5.95 11.14
N TYR A 89 24.83 -6.46 12.01
CA TYR A 89 23.64 -7.20 11.62
C TYR A 89 22.41 -6.58 12.29
N THR A 90 21.23 -6.87 11.75
CA THR A 90 19.94 -6.48 12.32
C THR A 90 18.92 -7.56 12.02
N HIS A 91 18.03 -7.81 12.98
CA HIS A 91 16.73 -8.40 12.66
C HIS A 91 15.89 -7.31 12.00
N TRP A 92 15.52 -7.53 10.74
CA TRP A 92 14.71 -6.61 9.93
C TRP A 92 13.27 -7.12 9.95
N PHE A 93 12.34 -6.30 10.43
CA PHE A 93 10.95 -6.71 10.62
C PHE A 93 9.99 -5.54 10.37
N GLN A 94 8.69 -5.85 10.26
CA GLN A 94 7.64 -4.90 9.90
C GLN A 94 6.63 -4.76 11.05
N PRO A 95 6.89 -3.89 12.06
CA PRO A 95 5.98 -3.69 13.18
C PRO A 95 4.66 -3.00 12.77
N LEU A 96 3.71 -2.90 13.71
CA LEU A 96 2.38 -2.29 13.50
C LEU A 96 2.38 -0.78 13.19
N THR A 97 3.54 -0.17 12.99
CA THR A 97 3.65 1.18 12.42
C THR A 97 3.31 1.20 10.92
N GLY A 98 3.55 0.07 10.23
CA GLY A 98 3.37 -0.09 8.78
C GLY A 98 4.65 0.11 7.97
N SER A 99 5.77 0.45 8.62
CA SER A 99 7.10 0.57 8.01
C SER A 99 8.03 -0.52 8.53
N THR A 100 9.24 -0.59 7.99
CA THR A 100 10.31 -1.49 8.44
C THR A 100 10.97 -0.96 9.71
N ALA A 101 11.59 -1.84 10.49
CA ALA A 101 12.37 -1.50 11.67
C ALA A 101 13.68 -2.28 11.71
N GLU A 102 14.73 -1.63 12.23
CA GLU A 102 16.06 -2.18 12.36
C GLU A 102 16.74 -1.71 13.66
N LYS A 103 17.54 -2.60 14.25
CA LYS A 103 18.46 -2.31 15.36
C LYS A 103 19.81 -2.90 14.96
N HIS A 104 20.82 -2.05 14.82
CA HIS A 104 22.13 -2.47 14.31
C HIS A 104 23.04 -2.89 15.45
N ASP A 105 23.32 -4.18 15.51
CA ASP A 105 24.27 -4.77 16.46
C ASP A 105 25.57 -5.10 15.72
N SER A 106 26.71 -4.78 16.34
CA SER A 106 28.00 -5.05 15.73
C SER A 106 28.35 -6.53 15.85
N PHE A 107 29.05 -7.08 14.86
CA PHE A 107 29.71 -8.37 15.02
C PHE A 107 30.85 -8.31 16.06
N PHE A 108 31.37 -7.12 16.33
CA PHE A 108 32.45 -6.89 17.29
C PHE A 108 32.06 -7.38 18.69
N THR A 109 32.88 -8.28 19.24
CA THR A 109 32.77 -8.74 20.62
C THR A 109 34.13 -8.64 21.31
N PRO A 110 34.27 -7.87 22.41
CA PRO A 110 35.51 -7.82 23.17
C PRO A 110 35.78 -9.17 23.85
N ILE A 111 37.04 -9.57 23.90
CA ILE A 111 37.53 -10.75 24.62
C ILE A 111 38.59 -10.35 25.64
N GLU A 112 38.96 -11.27 26.53
CA GLU A 112 39.99 -11.02 27.55
C GLU A 112 41.35 -10.64 26.93
N GLY A 113 42.04 -9.70 27.58
CA GLY A 113 43.39 -9.27 27.23
C GLY A 113 43.48 -8.27 26.07
N ASP A 114 42.66 -7.22 26.08
CA ASP A 114 42.66 -6.11 25.10
C ASP A 114 42.51 -6.53 23.63
N ARG A 115 41.86 -7.68 23.38
CA ARG A 115 41.58 -8.19 22.03
C ARG A 115 40.07 -8.21 21.77
N ALA A 116 39.69 -8.27 20.50
CA ALA A 116 38.30 -8.42 20.09
C ALA A 116 38.21 -9.36 18.88
N ILE A 117 37.01 -9.90 18.65
CA ILE A 117 36.71 -10.78 17.52
C ILE A 117 35.34 -10.45 16.94
N GLU A 118 35.13 -10.76 15.68
CA GLU A 118 33.82 -10.72 15.03
C GLU A 118 33.08 -12.04 15.23
N ARG A 119 31.99 -11.99 16.00
CA ARG A 119 31.19 -13.14 16.38
C ARG A 119 29.72 -12.94 15.97
N PHE A 120 29.17 -13.99 15.37
CA PHE A 120 27.74 -14.13 15.12
C PHE A 120 27.42 -15.62 15.26
N ASN A 121 26.48 -15.97 16.14
CA ASN A 121 26.13 -17.36 16.46
C ASN A 121 24.65 -17.63 16.22
N GLY A 122 24.26 -18.90 16.25
CA GLY A 122 22.89 -19.34 15.98
C GLY A 122 21.87 -18.77 16.97
N GLY A 123 22.28 -18.47 18.21
CA GLY A 123 21.43 -17.78 19.17
C GLY A 123 21.06 -16.37 18.71
N MET A 124 22.03 -15.62 18.18
CA MET A 124 21.83 -14.25 17.64
C MET A 124 21.05 -14.26 16.31
N LEU A 125 21.17 -15.33 15.53
CA LEU A 125 20.44 -15.52 14.28
C LEU A 125 18.97 -15.89 14.53
N ILE A 126 18.71 -16.90 15.36
CA ILE A 126 17.34 -17.43 15.54
C ILE A 126 16.45 -16.41 16.24
N GLN A 127 16.94 -15.74 17.27
CA GLN A 127 16.12 -14.90 18.13
C GLN A 127 16.89 -13.69 18.67
N GLN A 128 16.23 -12.54 18.71
CA GLN A 128 16.79 -11.34 19.34
C GLN A 128 15.72 -10.58 20.15
N GLU A 129 16.16 -9.79 21.14
CA GLU A 129 15.33 -8.80 21.83
C GLU A 129 15.66 -7.42 21.22
N PRO A 130 14.74 -6.82 20.43
CA PRO A 130 15.00 -5.58 19.70
C PRO A 130 14.88 -4.30 20.55
N ASP A 131 14.65 -4.38 21.87
CA ASP A 131 14.33 -3.24 22.74
C ASP A 131 13.20 -2.35 22.18
N ALA A 132 12.10 -3.01 21.82
CA ALA A 132 11.04 -2.47 20.98
C ALA A 132 9.79 -2.02 21.76
N SER A 133 9.98 -1.46 22.95
CA SER A 133 8.89 -1.10 23.87
C SER A 133 7.97 -0.02 23.32
N SER A 134 8.47 0.84 22.43
CA SER A 134 7.75 2.02 21.92
C SER A 134 6.86 1.76 20.71
N PHE A 135 6.88 0.55 20.12
CA PHE A 135 5.99 0.26 19.00
C PHE A 135 4.52 0.14 19.45
N PRO A 136 3.57 0.59 18.59
CA PRO A 136 2.15 0.43 18.82
C PRO A 136 1.80 -1.04 19.13
N ASN A 137 0.95 -1.24 20.13
CA ASN A 137 0.58 -2.58 20.57
C ASN A 137 -0.89 -2.70 21.03
N GLY A 138 -1.70 -1.64 20.95
CA GLY A 138 -3.15 -1.69 21.22
C GLY A 138 -3.49 -2.29 22.59
N GLY A 139 -2.71 -1.96 23.62
CA GLY A 139 -2.92 -2.48 24.97
C GLY A 139 -2.55 -3.96 25.18
N ILE A 140 -1.93 -4.63 24.19
CA ILE A 140 -1.41 -6.00 24.37
C ILE A 140 -0.29 -6.01 25.42
N ARG A 141 0.55 -4.98 25.44
CA ARG A 141 1.68 -4.86 26.38
C ARG A 141 1.39 -3.82 27.46
N ASN A 142 1.64 -4.17 28.71
CA ASN A 142 1.72 -3.18 29.78
C ASN A 142 2.98 -2.33 29.59
N THR A 143 2.90 -1.04 29.95
CA THR A 143 4.01 -0.08 29.79
C THR A 143 5.28 -0.48 30.55
N PHE A 144 5.16 -1.31 31.59
CA PHE A 144 6.29 -1.82 32.38
C PHE A 144 6.74 -3.25 32.03
N GLU A 145 6.01 -3.97 31.16
CA GLU A 145 6.30 -5.34 30.70
C GLU A 145 6.39 -5.41 29.16
N ALA A 146 7.13 -4.48 28.56
CA ALA A 146 7.10 -4.25 27.11
C ALA A 146 8.04 -5.14 26.27
N ARG A 147 8.61 -6.20 26.85
CA ARG A 147 9.54 -7.10 26.13
C ARG A 147 8.86 -7.76 24.92
N GLY A 148 9.60 -7.84 23.83
CA GLY A 148 9.22 -8.59 22.63
C GLY A 148 10.43 -9.28 22.05
N TYR A 149 10.21 -10.25 21.17
CA TYR A 149 11.26 -11.02 20.53
C TYR A 149 11.09 -11.02 19.03
N THR A 150 12.19 -10.87 18.32
CA THR A 150 12.26 -11.18 16.90
C THR A 150 12.69 -12.61 16.69
N ALA A 151 12.17 -13.26 15.65
CA ALA A 151 12.63 -14.57 15.23
C ALA A 151 12.82 -14.62 13.72
N TRP A 152 13.92 -15.23 13.26
CA TRP A 152 14.25 -15.30 11.84
C TRP A 152 13.20 -16.09 11.04
N ASP A 153 12.71 -15.50 9.94
CA ASP A 153 11.95 -16.18 8.90
C ASP A 153 12.88 -16.70 7.80
N PRO A 154 13.16 -18.02 7.73
CA PRO A 154 14.04 -18.57 6.71
C PRO A 154 13.43 -18.56 5.31
N THR A 155 12.10 -18.37 5.17
CA THR A 155 11.42 -18.35 3.87
C THR A 155 11.66 -17.05 3.11
N SER A 156 12.21 -16.03 3.77
CA SER A 156 12.72 -14.80 3.16
C SER A 156 14.24 -14.73 3.35
N PRO A 157 15.03 -14.61 2.25
CA PRO A 157 16.49 -14.68 2.35
C PRO A 157 17.07 -13.45 3.05
N ALA A 158 18.11 -13.66 3.86
CA ALA A 158 18.89 -12.57 4.42
C ALA A 158 19.59 -11.76 3.31
N PHE A 159 19.73 -10.46 3.51
CA PHE A 159 20.29 -9.55 2.51
C PHE A 159 21.23 -8.53 3.15
N ILE A 160 22.01 -7.84 2.32
CA ILE A 160 22.93 -6.79 2.75
C ILE A 160 22.44 -5.46 2.23
N MET A 161 22.21 -4.51 3.14
CA MET A 161 21.88 -3.14 2.82
C MET A 161 22.93 -2.21 3.45
N GLY A 162 23.65 -1.46 2.61
CA GLY A 162 24.79 -0.66 3.06
C GLY A 162 25.86 -1.54 3.69
N THR A 163 26.16 -1.33 4.97
CA THR A 163 27.17 -2.07 5.74
C THR A 163 26.55 -3.01 6.78
N THR A 164 25.28 -3.38 6.61
CA THR A 164 24.50 -4.16 7.58
C THR A 164 23.90 -5.41 6.94
N LEU A 165 24.05 -6.55 7.61
CA LEU A 165 23.36 -7.81 7.32
C LEU A 165 21.93 -7.74 7.89
N CYS A 166 20.93 -7.75 7.03
CA CYS A 166 19.53 -7.71 7.40
C CYS A 166 18.95 -9.13 7.37
N ILE A 167 18.39 -9.56 8.50
CA ILE A 167 17.79 -10.87 8.71
C ILE A 167 16.27 -10.69 8.79
N PRO A 168 15.49 -11.08 7.76
CA PRO A 168 14.05 -10.97 7.80
C PRO A 168 13.46 -11.72 9.00
N SER A 169 12.72 -11.04 9.85
CA SER A 169 12.23 -11.60 11.11
C SER A 169 10.77 -11.27 11.35
N ILE A 170 10.10 -12.16 12.08
CA ILE A 170 8.82 -11.87 12.72
C ILE A 170 9.05 -11.15 14.06
N PHE A 171 8.04 -10.46 14.58
CA PHE A 171 8.09 -9.81 15.90
C PHE A 171 6.86 -10.13 16.75
N ILE A 172 7.11 -10.72 17.93
CA ILE A 172 6.11 -11.21 18.87
C ILE A 172 6.33 -10.63 20.27
N SER A 173 5.26 -10.56 21.07
CA SER A 173 5.30 -10.19 22.48
C SER A 173 5.98 -11.29 23.32
N TYR A 174 6.34 -10.97 24.56
CA TYR A 174 6.79 -11.97 25.54
C TYR A 174 5.74 -13.06 25.81
N THR A 175 4.45 -12.72 25.71
CA THR A 175 3.31 -13.61 25.93
C THR A 175 2.84 -14.37 24.68
N GLY A 176 3.47 -14.10 23.52
CA GLY A 176 3.26 -14.84 22.26
C GLY A 176 2.28 -14.21 21.28
N GLU A 177 1.67 -13.06 21.61
CA GLU A 177 0.86 -12.27 20.66
C GLU A 177 1.73 -11.63 19.57
N THR A 178 1.17 -11.48 18.38
CA THR A 178 1.81 -10.91 17.21
C THR A 178 1.83 -9.39 17.27
N LEU A 179 3.02 -8.80 17.05
CA LEU A 179 3.25 -7.35 17.07
C LEU A 179 3.79 -6.84 15.71
N ASP A 180 3.58 -7.62 14.66
CA ASP A 180 4.06 -7.35 13.31
C ASP A 180 3.00 -7.61 12.24
N TYR A 181 3.35 -7.28 11.00
CA TYR A 181 2.56 -7.62 9.83
C TYR A 181 2.89 -8.99 9.23
N LYS A 182 4.09 -9.52 9.52
CA LYS A 182 4.62 -10.73 8.88
C LYS A 182 4.04 -12.02 9.47
N THR A 183 3.93 -12.14 10.80
CA THR A 183 3.37 -13.36 11.41
C THR A 183 1.94 -13.66 10.96
N PRO A 184 1.00 -12.69 10.95
CA PRO A 184 -0.36 -12.94 10.49
C PRO A 184 -0.43 -13.29 9.00
N LEU A 185 0.42 -12.64 8.18
CA LEU A 185 0.54 -12.95 6.77
C LEU A 185 0.95 -14.41 6.59
N LEU A 186 2.05 -14.85 7.20
CA LEU A 186 2.52 -16.24 7.12
C LEU A 186 1.45 -17.26 7.53
N ARG A 187 0.69 -16.97 8.60
CA ARG A 187 -0.45 -17.81 9.03
C ARG A 187 -1.55 -17.86 7.96
N ALA A 188 -1.88 -16.73 7.34
CA ALA A 188 -2.86 -16.67 6.25
C ALA A 188 -2.38 -17.40 4.98
N LEU A 189 -1.08 -17.30 4.63
CA LEU A 189 -0.50 -18.02 3.49
C LEU A 189 -0.57 -19.53 3.72
N ASN A 190 -0.27 -20.00 4.94
CA ASN A 190 -0.38 -21.42 5.27
C ASN A 190 -1.84 -21.90 5.23
N ALA A 191 -2.78 -21.10 5.73
CA ALA A 191 -4.20 -21.44 5.70
C ALA A 191 -4.75 -21.57 4.27
N VAL A 192 -4.35 -20.70 3.35
CA VAL A 192 -4.78 -20.80 1.94
C VAL A 192 -4.09 -21.93 1.20
N ASP A 193 -2.81 -22.20 1.49
CA ASP A 193 -2.09 -23.35 0.95
C ASP A 193 -2.79 -24.67 1.33
N GLU A 194 -3.04 -24.89 2.63
CA GLU A 194 -3.75 -26.09 3.09
C GLU A 194 -5.11 -26.25 2.41
N ALA A 195 -5.93 -25.20 2.39
CA ALA A 195 -7.27 -25.25 1.82
C ALA A 195 -7.26 -25.47 0.29
N ALA A 196 -6.40 -24.75 -0.44
CA ALA A 196 -6.31 -24.87 -1.89
C ALA A 196 -5.69 -26.20 -2.31
N THR A 197 -4.64 -26.65 -1.61
CA THR A 197 -4.00 -27.95 -1.85
C THR A 197 -4.99 -29.10 -1.64
N ASP A 198 -5.81 -29.03 -0.59
CA ASP A 198 -6.82 -30.07 -0.32
C ASP A 198 -7.89 -30.12 -1.42
N VAL A 199 -8.41 -28.98 -1.87
CA VAL A 199 -9.32 -28.88 -3.03
C VAL A 199 -8.68 -29.42 -4.31
N CYS A 200 -7.42 -29.05 -4.58
CA CYS A 200 -6.66 -29.55 -5.73
C CYS A 200 -6.51 -31.07 -5.71
N LYS A 201 -6.04 -31.64 -4.59
CA LYS A 201 -5.83 -33.09 -4.42
C LYS A 201 -7.12 -33.88 -4.49
N ALA A 202 -8.17 -33.39 -3.83
CA ALA A 202 -9.45 -34.08 -3.76
C ALA A 202 -10.12 -34.16 -5.14
N TYR A 203 -10.06 -33.08 -5.93
CA TYR A 203 -10.92 -32.95 -7.09
C TYR A 203 -10.21 -32.91 -8.45
N PHE A 204 -8.96 -32.47 -8.54
CA PHE A 204 -8.34 -32.10 -9.82
C PHE A 204 -7.03 -32.84 -10.11
N ASP A 205 -6.00 -32.64 -9.30
CA ASP A 205 -4.66 -33.19 -9.47
C ASP A 205 -4.08 -33.65 -8.12
N LYS A 206 -3.84 -34.96 -8.00
CA LYS A 206 -3.33 -35.60 -6.78
C LYS A 206 -1.83 -35.37 -6.57
N ASN A 207 -1.10 -34.89 -7.59
CA ASN A 207 0.33 -34.65 -7.51
C ASN A 207 0.67 -33.28 -6.91
N VAL A 208 -0.30 -32.36 -6.86
CA VAL A 208 -0.11 -31.06 -6.21
C VAL A 208 0.14 -31.31 -4.74
N THR A 209 1.28 -30.86 -4.20
CA THR A 209 1.59 -30.98 -2.77
C THR A 209 1.52 -29.67 -2.02
N LYS A 210 1.60 -28.55 -2.74
CA LYS A 210 1.57 -27.19 -2.20
C LYS A 210 0.91 -26.23 -3.20
N VAL A 211 0.17 -25.24 -2.69
CA VAL A 211 -0.33 -24.10 -3.45
C VAL A 211 0.18 -22.82 -2.83
N MET A 212 0.92 -22.03 -3.62
CA MET A 212 1.55 -20.80 -3.20
C MET A 212 0.75 -19.62 -3.75
N PRO A 213 0.26 -18.71 -2.90
CA PRO A 213 -0.25 -17.45 -3.37
C PRO A 213 0.90 -16.58 -3.90
N THR A 214 0.60 -15.80 -4.93
CA THR A 214 1.54 -14.90 -5.62
C THR A 214 1.05 -13.46 -5.56
N LEU A 215 1.99 -12.52 -5.52
CA LEU A 215 1.73 -11.09 -5.54
C LEU A 215 2.65 -10.38 -6.52
N GLY A 216 2.08 -9.62 -7.46
CA GLY A 216 2.75 -8.55 -8.18
C GLY A 216 2.22 -7.20 -7.72
N TRP A 217 3.05 -6.38 -7.08
CA TRP A 217 2.64 -5.04 -6.65
C TRP A 217 3.08 -3.98 -7.66
N GLU A 218 2.28 -2.93 -7.83
CA GLU A 218 2.58 -1.79 -8.70
C GLU A 218 2.77 -0.56 -7.81
N GLN A 219 3.99 -0.05 -7.65
CA GLN A 219 4.29 1.03 -6.71
C GLN A 219 4.27 2.39 -7.41
N GLU A 220 3.23 3.18 -7.15
CA GLU A 220 3.18 4.58 -7.56
C GLU A 220 3.77 5.52 -6.50
N TYR A 221 4.29 6.66 -6.96
CA TYR A 221 4.92 7.67 -6.11
C TYR A 221 5.08 9.01 -6.85
N PHE A 222 5.29 10.09 -6.09
CA PHE A 222 5.77 11.37 -6.64
C PHE A 222 7.24 11.63 -6.29
N LEU A 223 7.95 12.34 -7.18
CA LEU A 223 9.27 12.89 -6.88
C LEU A 223 9.22 14.42 -6.83
N VAL A 224 9.77 15.00 -5.78
CA VAL A 224 9.90 16.46 -5.63
C VAL A 224 11.35 16.80 -5.40
N ASP A 225 11.84 17.89 -5.99
CA ASP A 225 13.18 18.39 -5.68
C ASP A 225 13.34 18.68 -4.18
N SER A 226 14.44 18.23 -3.57
CA SER A 226 14.64 18.34 -2.12
C SER A 226 14.58 19.79 -1.61
N ALA A 227 15.06 20.78 -2.39
CA ALA A 227 15.03 22.18 -1.96
C ALA A 227 13.59 22.74 -1.96
N LEU A 228 12.80 22.37 -2.99
CA LEU A 228 11.38 22.71 -3.03
C LEU A 228 10.58 21.99 -1.93
N TYR A 229 10.90 20.74 -1.65
CA TYR A 229 10.29 19.98 -0.55
C TYR A 229 10.52 20.66 0.81
N ILE A 230 11.76 21.04 1.14
CA ILE A 230 12.09 21.69 2.43
C ILE A 230 11.40 23.05 2.59
N SER A 231 11.11 23.74 1.48
CA SER A 231 10.37 25.01 1.51
C SER A 231 8.87 24.86 1.81
N ARG A 232 8.37 23.62 1.99
CA ARG A 232 6.97 23.28 2.27
C ARG A 232 6.85 22.52 3.60
N PRO A 233 6.74 23.22 4.75
CA PRO A 233 6.66 22.58 6.06
C PRO A 233 5.50 21.59 6.18
N ASP A 234 4.38 21.84 5.49
CA ASP A 234 3.26 20.91 5.42
C ASP A 234 3.63 19.61 4.71
N LEU A 235 4.30 19.71 3.56
CA LEU A 235 4.77 18.55 2.82
C LEU A 235 5.82 17.76 3.62
N VAL A 236 6.68 18.46 4.35
CA VAL A 236 7.73 17.84 5.20
C VAL A 236 7.13 17.04 6.34
N LEU A 237 6.14 17.61 7.05
CA LEU A 237 5.62 17.04 8.28
C LEU A 237 4.45 16.08 8.05
N THR A 238 3.73 16.21 6.94
CA THR A 238 2.50 15.45 6.69
C THR A 238 2.57 14.58 5.44
N GLY A 239 3.61 14.72 4.60
CA GLY A 239 3.73 14.00 3.34
C GLY A 239 2.75 14.48 2.24
N LYS A 240 1.92 15.48 2.54
CA LYS A 240 0.99 16.13 1.61
C LYS A 240 1.00 17.64 1.79
N THR A 241 0.42 18.32 0.82
CA THR A 241 0.17 19.75 0.89
C THR A 241 -1.19 20.00 1.53
N LEU A 242 -1.20 20.80 2.61
CA LEU A 242 -2.44 21.19 3.30
C LEU A 242 -3.06 22.45 2.68
N LEU A 243 -2.21 23.28 2.08
CA LEU A 243 -2.56 24.51 1.38
C LEU A 243 -1.95 24.51 -0.02
N GLY A 244 -2.54 25.27 -0.95
CA GLY A 244 -1.98 25.53 -2.27
C GLY A 244 -3.03 25.53 -3.36
N HIS A 245 -3.04 26.61 -4.13
CA HIS A 245 -3.86 26.76 -5.32
C HIS A 245 -3.35 25.91 -6.49
N SER A 246 -4.29 25.29 -7.22
CA SER A 246 -3.99 24.49 -8.41
C SER A 246 -3.35 25.34 -9.52
N PRO A 247 -2.37 24.81 -10.27
CA PRO A 247 -1.78 25.53 -11.39
C PRO A 247 -2.73 25.62 -12.59
N ALA A 248 -2.53 26.63 -13.44
CA ALA A 248 -3.31 26.78 -14.67
C ALA A 248 -3.17 25.56 -15.62
N LYS A 249 -1.94 25.05 -15.77
CA LYS A 249 -1.67 23.73 -16.34
C LYS A 249 -1.41 22.76 -15.18
N GLY A 250 -2.29 21.79 -15.01
CA GLY A 250 -2.14 20.62 -14.14
C GLY A 250 -1.94 19.38 -14.99
N GLN A 251 -2.90 18.45 -14.96
CA GLN A 251 -2.87 17.19 -15.72
C GLN A 251 -3.83 17.14 -16.92
N GLN A 252 -4.53 18.24 -17.23
CA GLN A 252 -5.69 18.22 -18.16
C GLN A 252 -5.36 17.84 -19.61
N LEU A 253 -4.07 17.77 -19.98
CA LEU A 253 -3.62 17.37 -21.32
C LEU A 253 -3.28 15.88 -21.41
N ASP A 254 -3.24 15.16 -20.28
CA ASP A 254 -2.79 13.76 -20.17
C ASP A 254 -1.42 13.51 -20.83
N ASP A 255 -0.60 14.56 -20.97
CA ASP A 255 0.66 14.57 -21.73
C ASP A 255 1.84 13.98 -20.95
N HIS A 256 1.62 13.66 -19.67
CA HIS A 256 2.62 13.05 -18.81
C HIS A 256 2.60 11.51 -18.89
N TYR A 257 1.42 10.89 -19.04
CA TYR A 257 1.26 9.44 -19.05
C TYR A 257 2.00 8.82 -20.24
N PHE A 258 2.94 7.90 -19.97
CA PHE A 258 3.89 7.37 -20.96
C PHE A 258 4.67 8.44 -21.77
N GLY A 259 4.72 9.67 -21.27
CA GLY A 259 5.54 10.74 -21.83
C GLY A 259 7.04 10.50 -21.64
N SER A 260 7.86 11.42 -22.15
CA SER A 260 9.31 11.34 -21.97
C SER A 260 9.69 11.57 -20.49
N ILE A 261 10.41 10.61 -19.90
CA ILE A 261 10.94 10.74 -18.53
C ILE A 261 12.09 11.76 -18.51
N PRO A 262 12.09 12.77 -17.62
CA PRO A 262 13.19 13.73 -17.52
C PRO A 262 14.53 13.05 -17.20
N THR A 263 15.63 13.52 -17.80
CA THR A 263 16.97 12.90 -17.65
C THR A 263 17.39 12.74 -16.18
N ARG A 264 17.13 13.74 -15.32
CA ARG A 264 17.46 13.68 -13.89
C ARG A 264 16.70 12.55 -13.18
N VAL A 265 15.42 12.38 -13.49
CA VAL A 265 14.58 11.29 -12.95
C VAL A 265 15.03 9.94 -13.51
N MET A 266 15.37 9.88 -14.80
CA MET A 266 15.90 8.66 -15.41
C MET A 266 17.20 8.19 -14.74
N ASN A 267 18.10 9.10 -14.35
CA ASN A 267 19.29 8.75 -13.59
C ASN A 267 18.96 8.15 -12.22
N PHE A 268 18.02 8.76 -11.49
CA PHE A 268 17.48 8.19 -10.25
C PHE A 268 16.94 6.77 -10.46
N MET A 269 16.08 6.58 -11.46
CA MET A 269 15.46 5.28 -11.75
C MET A 269 16.50 4.23 -12.17
N LYS A 270 17.57 4.60 -12.88
CA LYS A 270 18.66 3.68 -13.25
C LYS A 270 19.41 3.18 -12.03
N GLU A 271 19.76 4.07 -11.10
CA GLU A 271 20.43 3.65 -9.87
C GLU A 271 19.50 2.81 -8.99
N LEU A 272 18.22 3.18 -8.89
CA LEU A 272 17.22 2.41 -8.19
C LEU A 272 17.13 0.97 -8.73
N GLU A 273 17.05 0.78 -10.04
CA GLU A 273 17.04 -0.53 -10.68
C GLU A 273 18.31 -1.34 -10.34
N ILE A 274 19.48 -0.72 -10.37
CA ILE A 274 20.75 -1.38 -10.03
C ILE A 274 20.72 -1.87 -8.58
N GLU A 275 20.28 -1.05 -7.63
CA GLU A 275 20.19 -1.43 -6.22
C GLU A 275 19.12 -2.52 -5.99
N CYS A 276 17.97 -2.43 -6.66
CA CYS A 276 16.94 -3.47 -6.64
C CYS A 276 17.47 -4.82 -7.13
N MET A 277 18.20 -4.84 -8.25
CA MET A 277 18.79 -6.07 -8.80
C MET A 277 19.77 -6.69 -7.80
N LYS A 278 20.64 -5.89 -7.16
CA LYS A 278 21.56 -6.39 -6.12
C LYS A 278 20.83 -7.06 -4.96
N LEU A 279 19.69 -6.49 -4.57
CA LEU A 279 18.83 -6.99 -3.49
C LEU A 279 17.87 -8.10 -3.91
N GLY A 280 17.90 -8.53 -5.18
CA GLY A 280 17.06 -9.61 -5.69
C GLY A 280 15.63 -9.20 -6.05
N ILE A 281 15.30 -7.91 -5.99
CA ILE A 281 13.97 -7.38 -6.37
C ILE A 281 13.88 -7.37 -7.91
N PRO A 282 12.99 -8.17 -8.54
CA PRO A 282 12.98 -8.36 -9.99
C PRO A 282 12.21 -7.25 -10.71
N VAL A 283 12.68 -6.01 -10.62
CA VAL A 283 12.07 -4.84 -11.27
C VAL A 283 12.08 -5.00 -12.79
N THR A 284 10.91 -4.83 -13.43
CA THR A 284 10.76 -4.99 -14.89
C THR A 284 10.22 -3.76 -15.59
N THR A 285 9.42 -2.95 -14.89
CA THR A 285 8.66 -1.86 -15.51
C THR A 285 8.86 -0.57 -14.73
N ARG A 286 9.05 0.53 -15.46
CA ARG A 286 8.99 1.91 -14.94
C ARG A 286 8.37 2.83 -15.98
N HIS A 287 7.56 3.79 -15.56
CA HIS A 287 7.05 4.83 -16.45
C HIS A 287 6.56 6.06 -15.68
N ASN A 288 6.25 7.12 -16.44
CA ASN A 288 5.47 8.24 -15.95
C ASN A 288 4.02 7.83 -15.74
N GLU A 289 3.42 8.32 -14.67
CA GLU A 289 1.98 8.24 -14.42
C GLU A 289 1.24 9.47 -14.96
N VAL A 290 -0.07 9.56 -14.73
CA VAL A 290 -0.94 10.63 -15.26
C VAL A 290 -0.58 12.01 -14.70
N ALA A 291 -0.34 12.14 -13.38
CA ALA A 291 -0.02 13.44 -12.79
C ALA A 291 1.44 13.86 -13.04
N PRO A 292 1.73 15.16 -13.16
CA PRO A 292 3.10 15.65 -13.26
C PRO A 292 3.96 15.20 -12.08
N ASN A 293 5.17 14.72 -12.38
CA ASN A 293 6.11 14.17 -11.40
C ASN A 293 5.59 12.92 -10.63
N GLN A 294 4.53 12.28 -11.12
CA GLN A 294 4.10 10.95 -10.67
C GLN A 294 4.73 9.87 -11.55
N PHE A 295 5.16 8.77 -10.94
CA PHE A 295 5.79 7.64 -11.60
C PHE A 295 5.31 6.33 -11.01
N GLU A 296 5.47 5.25 -11.76
CA GLU A 296 5.22 3.89 -11.34
C GLU A 296 6.48 3.03 -11.51
N LEU A 297 6.66 2.06 -10.62
CA LEU A 297 7.60 0.96 -10.76
C LEU A 297 6.93 -0.36 -10.35
N ALA A 298 7.07 -1.39 -11.19
CA ALA A 298 6.52 -2.71 -10.94
C ALA A 298 7.57 -3.82 -11.23
N PRO A 299 7.71 -4.82 -10.34
CA PRO A 299 8.52 -6.00 -10.56
C PRO A 299 7.70 -7.15 -11.16
N MET A 300 8.39 -8.25 -11.46
CA MET A 300 7.72 -9.54 -11.62
C MET A 300 7.01 -9.94 -10.33
N PHE A 301 5.91 -10.68 -10.45
CA PHE A 301 5.25 -11.27 -9.29
C PHE A 301 6.15 -12.32 -8.63
N GLU A 302 5.99 -12.47 -7.32
CA GLU A 302 6.72 -13.45 -6.50
C GLU A 302 5.75 -14.14 -5.53
N GLU A 303 6.23 -15.13 -4.77
CA GLU A 303 5.45 -15.66 -3.64
C GLU A 303 5.13 -14.51 -2.67
N VAL A 304 3.88 -14.45 -2.15
CA VAL A 304 3.38 -13.29 -1.39
C VAL A 304 4.32 -12.85 -0.27
N ASN A 305 4.92 -13.78 0.50
CA ASN A 305 5.80 -13.41 1.60
C ASN A 305 7.03 -12.60 1.13
N VAL A 306 7.69 -13.09 0.08
CA VAL A 306 8.87 -12.44 -0.51
C VAL A 306 8.46 -11.14 -1.20
N ALA A 307 7.35 -11.13 -1.93
CA ALA A 307 6.84 -9.93 -2.60
C ALA A 307 6.56 -8.78 -1.62
N VAL A 308 5.97 -9.08 -0.46
CA VAL A 308 5.68 -8.10 0.60
C VAL A 308 6.98 -7.55 1.21
N ASP A 309 7.95 -8.42 1.48
CA ASP A 309 9.27 -8.00 1.98
C ASP A 309 10.00 -7.13 0.94
N HIS A 310 9.98 -7.53 -0.33
CA HIS A 310 10.57 -6.78 -1.43
C HIS A 310 9.90 -5.42 -1.66
N ASN A 311 8.58 -5.28 -1.50
CA ASN A 311 7.92 -3.97 -1.56
C ASN A 311 8.39 -3.06 -0.42
N SER A 312 8.41 -3.60 0.81
CA SER A 312 8.84 -2.84 1.99
C SER A 312 10.31 -2.40 1.86
N LEU A 313 11.17 -3.29 1.40
CA LEU A 313 12.58 -3.00 1.12
C LEU A 313 12.75 -2.01 -0.03
N LEU A 314 11.95 -2.12 -1.10
CA LEU A 314 11.95 -1.18 -2.22
C LEU A 314 11.71 0.24 -1.70
N MET A 315 10.67 0.45 -0.88
CA MET A 315 10.33 1.80 -0.40
C MET A 315 11.50 2.47 0.35
N ASP A 316 12.25 1.71 1.14
CA ASP A 316 13.47 2.17 1.82
C ASP A 316 14.59 2.52 0.83
N VAL A 317 14.82 1.65 -0.16
CA VAL A 317 15.83 1.88 -1.22
C VAL A 317 15.48 3.12 -2.04
N MET A 318 14.21 3.28 -2.43
CA MET A 318 13.73 4.43 -3.18
C MET A 318 14.00 5.73 -2.43
N ALA A 319 13.71 5.79 -1.12
CA ALA A 319 13.98 6.97 -0.31
C ALA A 319 15.48 7.30 -0.25
N ARG A 320 16.35 6.29 -0.06
CA ARG A 320 17.81 6.47 -0.02
C ARG A 320 18.37 6.96 -1.35
N VAL A 321 17.97 6.32 -2.46
CA VAL A 321 18.41 6.69 -3.80
C VAL A 321 17.84 8.05 -4.20
N ALA A 322 16.57 8.35 -3.90
CA ALA A 322 15.99 9.67 -4.15
C ALA A 322 16.78 10.77 -3.45
N HIS A 323 17.11 10.59 -2.16
CA HIS A 323 17.90 11.56 -1.40
C HIS A 323 19.29 11.77 -2.01
N LYS A 324 19.97 10.69 -2.45
CA LYS A 324 21.26 10.79 -3.16
C LYS A 324 21.15 11.59 -4.45
N HIS A 325 20.00 11.51 -5.13
CA HIS A 325 19.70 12.25 -6.37
C HIS A 325 19.09 13.65 -6.14
N HIS A 326 19.11 14.13 -4.89
CA HIS A 326 18.50 15.41 -4.47
C HIS A 326 16.99 15.49 -4.74
N PHE A 327 16.32 14.35 -4.69
CA PHE A 327 14.87 14.25 -4.66
C PHE A 327 14.39 13.85 -3.28
N HIS A 328 13.14 14.19 -3.01
CA HIS A 328 12.35 13.58 -1.96
C HIS A 328 11.22 12.79 -2.62
N ILE A 329 11.05 11.55 -2.20
CA ILE A 329 9.97 10.68 -2.67
C ILE A 329 8.75 10.86 -1.78
N LEU A 330 7.56 10.92 -2.39
CA LEU A 330 6.29 11.01 -1.67
C LEU A 330 5.46 9.77 -1.98
N PHE A 331 5.23 8.96 -0.94
CA PHE A 331 4.35 7.79 -1.00
C PHE A 331 2.92 8.07 -0.53
N HIS A 332 2.63 9.30 -0.07
CA HIS A 332 1.28 9.66 0.35
C HIS A 332 0.31 9.51 -0.84
N GLU A 333 -0.87 8.94 -0.61
CA GLU A 333 -1.86 8.58 -1.64
C GLU A 333 -2.42 9.80 -2.39
N LYS A 334 -2.36 10.98 -1.77
CA LYS A 334 -2.78 12.25 -2.35
C LYS A 334 -1.89 13.42 -1.93
N PRO A 335 -0.65 13.55 -2.43
CA PRO A 335 0.27 14.59 -1.97
C PRO A 335 -0.17 16.00 -2.40
N PHE A 336 -0.80 16.11 -3.58
CA PHE A 336 -1.29 17.35 -4.17
C PHE A 336 -2.79 17.25 -4.46
N ALA A 337 -3.55 18.28 -4.11
CA ALA A 337 -4.98 18.32 -4.44
C ALA A 337 -5.19 18.61 -5.93
N GLY A 338 -6.30 18.14 -6.50
CA GLY A 338 -6.69 18.45 -7.88
C GLY A 338 -5.93 17.70 -8.98
N VAL A 339 -5.02 16.77 -8.65
CA VAL A 339 -4.33 15.86 -9.59
C VAL A 339 -4.55 14.39 -9.21
N ASN A 340 -4.11 13.41 -10.01
CA ASN A 340 -4.21 11.98 -9.68
C ASN A 340 -3.51 11.66 -8.35
N GLY A 341 -4.03 10.66 -7.65
CA GLY A 341 -3.41 10.12 -6.44
C GLY A 341 -2.50 8.94 -6.76
N SER A 342 -1.74 8.47 -5.77
CA SER A 342 -0.84 7.32 -5.92
C SER A 342 -1.44 6.04 -5.33
N GLY A 343 -1.49 4.98 -6.13
CA GLY A 343 -1.94 3.64 -5.75
C GLY A 343 -0.81 2.65 -5.43
N LYS A 344 -1.20 1.48 -4.90
CA LYS A 344 -0.34 0.29 -4.84
C LYS A 344 -1.09 -0.96 -5.26
N HIS A 345 -1.33 -1.15 -6.55
CA HIS A 345 -2.16 -2.27 -6.98
C HIS A 345 -1.55 -3.60 -6.55
N ASN A 346 -2.38 -4.49 -6.00
CA ASN A 346 -1.96 -5.84 -5.61
C ASN A 346 -2.55 -6.85 -6.57
N ASN A 347 -1.72 -7.38 -7.47
CA ASN A 347 -2.07 -8.45 -8.39
C ASN A 347 -1.90 -9.80 -7.71
N TRP A 348 -3.01 -10.40 -7.26
CA TRP A 348 -3.05 -11.65 -6.51
C TRP A 348 -3.45 -12.84 -7.38
N SER A 349 -2.75 -13.96 -7.21
CA SER A 349 -3.13 -15.26 -7.79
C SER A 349 -2.66 -16.45 -6.96
N LEU A 350 -3.04 -17.67 -7.35
CA LEU A 350 -2.65 -18.93 -6.70
C LEU A 350 -1.93 -19.84 -7.71
N ALA A 351 -0.73 -20.30 -7.37
CA ALA A 351 0.09 -21.18 -8.20
C ALA A 351 0.38 -22.51 -7.48
N THR A 352 0.25 -23.63 -8.17
CA THR A 352 0.65 -24.94 -7.63
C THR A 352 2.16 -25.12 -7.67
N ASP A 353 2.69 -26.00 -6.81
CA ASP A 353 4.07 -26.49 -6.88
C ASP A 353 4.42 -27.21 -8.20
N THR A 354 3.41 -27.65 -8.95
CA THR A 354 3.55 -28.22 -10.29
C THR A 354 3.64 -27.16 -11.41
N GLY A 355 3.57 -25.87 -11.07
CA GLY A 355 3.74 -24.75 -12.01
C GLY A 355 2.44 -24.28 -12.69
N GLU A 356 1.27 -24.66 -12.17
CA GLU A 356 -0.02 -24.26 -12.72
C GLU A 356 -0.60 -23.05 -11.97
N ASN A 357 -1.00 -22.02 -12.69
CA ASN A 357 -1.79 -20.91 -12.14
C ASN A 357 -3.28 -21.29 -12.11
N LEU A 358 -3.86 -21.38 -10.92
CA LEU A 358 -5.24 -21.79 -10.66
C LEU A 358 -6.29 -20.76 -11.10
N LEU A 359 -5.89 -19.52 -11.34
CA LEU A 359 -6.73 -18.44 -11.89
C LEU A 359 -6.47 -18.19 -13.38
N SER A 360 -5.70 -19.04 -14.06
CA SER A 360 -5.61 -19.02 -15.52
C SER A 360 -6.69 -19.91 -16.14
N PRO A 361 -7.46 -19.41 -17.12
CA PRO A 361 -8.31 -20.25 -17.94
C PRO A 361 -7.51 -21.39 -18.57
N GLY A 362 -8.06 -22.59 -18.55
CA GLY A 362 -7.43 -23.80 -19.05
C GLY A 362 -7.70 -24.07 -20.53
N LYS A 363 -6.96 -25.02 -21.09
CA LYS A 363 -7.10 -25.44 -22.50
C LYS A 363 -8.15 -26.52 -22.74
N ASN A 364 -8.69 -27.10 -21.68
CA ASN A 364 -9.63 -28.22 -21.77
C ASN A 364 -10.70 -28.14 -20.67
N PRO A 365 -11.84 -28.84 -20.82
CA PRO A 365 -12.96 -28.72 -19.89
C PRO A 365 -12.60 -29.06 -18.43
N LYS A 366 -11.66 -29.99 -18.19
CA LYS A 366 -11.22 -30.35 -16.83
C LYS A 366 -10.47 -29.19 -16.17
N LYS A 367 -9.54 -28.57 -16.89
CA LYS A 367 -8.75 -27.42 -16.44
C LYS A 367 -9.62 -26.18 -16.29
N ASN A 368 -10.60 -26.01 -17.17
CA ASN A 368 -11.60 -24.94 -17.05
C ASN A 368 -12.51 -25.10 -15.83
N LEU A 369 -12.87 -26.33 -15.46
CA LEU A 369 -13.60 -26.56 -14.20
C LEU A 369 -12.74 -26.21 -12.97
N GLN A 370 -11.45 -26.51 -13.00
CA GLN A 370 -10.50 -26.11 -11.95
C GLN A 370 -10.42 -24.58 -11.85
N PHE A 371 -10.21 -23.91 -12.97
CA PHE A 371 -10.22 -22.44 -13.06
C PHE A 371 -11.52 -21.86 -12.49
N LEU A 372 -12.69 -22.29 -12.99
CA LEU A 372 -14.00 -21.81 -12.52
C LEU A 372 -14.18 -22.05 -11.02
N THR A 373 -13.67 -23.17 -10.50
CA THR A 373 -13.73 -23.47 -9.07
C THR A 373 -13.01 -22.40 -8.25
N PHE A 374 -11.75 -22.10 -8.57
CA PHE A 374 -10.98 -21.09 -7.83
C PHE A 374 -11.47 -19.67 -8.10
N PHE A 375 -11.86 -19.38 -9.34
CA PHE A 375 -12.38 -18.08 -9.76
C PHE A 375 -13.69 -17.70 -9.03
N VAL A 376 -14.70 -18.57 -9.07
CA VAL A 376 -15.99 -18.32 -8.39
C VAL A 376 -15.82 -18.31 -6.87
N ASN A 377 -14.98 -19.17 -6.30
CA ASN A 377 -14.69 -19.13 -4.86
C ASN A 377 -13.98 -17.84 -4.45
N THR A 378 -13.07 -17.31 -5.27
CA THR A 378 -12.44 -16.01 -5.00
C THR A 378 -13.49 -14.89 -4.96
N LEU A 379 -14.37 -14.84 -5.96
CA LEU A 379 -15.47 -13.87 -5.98
C LEU A 379 -16.41 -14.03 -4.78
N LYS A 380 -16.68 -15.27 -4.37
CA LYS A 380 -17.54 -15.56 -3.21
C LYS A 380 -16.91 -15.11 -1.90
N ALA A 381 -15.60 -15.29 -1.76
CA ALA A 381 -14.85 -14.79 -0.62
C ALA A 381 -14.94 -13.26 -0.54
N VAL A 382 -14.71 -12.55 -1.64
CA VAL A 382 -14.82 -11.08 -1.66
C VAL A 382 -16.27 -10.61 -1.44
N HIS A 383 -17.27 -11.32 -1.99
CA HIS A 383 -18.69 -11.04 -1.73
C HIS A 383 -19.02 -11.08 -0.24
N ASP A 384 -18.58 -12.12 0.47
CA ASP A 384 -18.94 -12.34 1.86
C ASP A 384 -18.15 -11.46 2.84
N TYR A 385 -16.96 -11.01 2.44
CA TYR A 385 -16.02 -10.28 3.30
C TYR A 385 -15.60 -8.93 2.70
N ALA A 386 -16.47 -8.32 1.87
CA ALA A 386 -16.24 -7.05 1.20
C ALA A 386 -15.82 -5.94 2.18
N ASP A 387 -16.52 -5.80 3.30
CA ASP A 387 -16.23 -4.77 4.29
C ASP A 387 -14.89 -4.99 5.01
N LEU A 388 -14.50 -6.25 5.23
CA LEU A 388 -13.19 -6.58 5.80
C LEU A 388 -12.07 -6.21 4.83
N LEU A 389 -12.25 -6.47 3.53
CA LEU A 389 -11.31 -6.03 2.50
C LEU A 389 -11.23 -4.50 2.43
N ARG A 390 -12.37 -3.79 2.52
CA ARG A 390 -12.41 -2.33 2.60
C ARG A 390 -11.70 -1.78 3.85
N ALA A 391 -11.82 -2.44 4.99
CA ALA A 391 -11.14 -2.05 6.22
C ALA A 391 -9.62 -2.24 6.14
N SER A 392 -9.15 -3.29 5.45
CA SER A 392 -7.71 -3.59 5.30
C SER A 392 -6.90 -2.56 4.50
N ILE A 393 -7.60 -1.69 3.75
CA ILE A 393 -6.99 -0.61 2.96
C ILE A 393 -7.32 0.79 3.52
N ALA A 394 -7.99 0.85 4.68
CA ALA A 394 -8.45 2.10 5.26
C ALA A 394 -7.30 2.86 5.92
N SER A 395 -7.08 4.11 5.49
CA SER A 395 -6.13 5.03 6.10
C SER A 395 -6.57 6.47 5.88
N ALA A 396 -6.13 7.37 6.77
CA ALA A 396 -6.42 8.80 6.65
C ALA A 396 -6.03 9.38 5.28
N SER A 397 -4.92 8.89 4.71
CA SER A 397 -4.39 9.31 3.43
C SER A 397 -5.15 8.70 2.24
N ASN A 398 -5.51 7.42 2.30
CA ASN A 398 -6.25 6.74 1.23
C ASN A 398 -7.71 7.24 1.13
N ASP A 399 -8.30 7.75 2.23
CA ASP A 399 -9.59 8.45 2.21
C ASP A 399 -9.59 9.67 1.24
N HIS A 400 -8.43 10.28 0.98
CA HIS A 400 -8.30 11.38 0.01
C HIS A 400 -8.17 10.91 -1.44
N ARG A 401 -7.90 9.62 -1.66
CA ARG A 401 -7.65 9.04 -2.98
C ARG A 401 -8.89 8.35 -3.53
N LEU A 402 -9.54 7.49 -2.74
CA LEU A 402 -10.64 6.63 -3.21
C LEU A 402 -11.84 7.44 -3.74
N GLY A 403 -12.37 7.02 -4.89
CA GLY A 403 -13.57 7.60 -5.51
C GLY A 403 -13.33 8.81 -6.41
N ALA A 404 -12.08 9.08 -6.81
CA ALA A 404 -11.73 10.17 -7.73
C ALA A 404 -10.51 9.82 -8.59
N ASN A 405 -10.41 10.44 -9.78
CA ASN A 405 -9.22 10.45 -10.64
C ASN A 405 -8.53 9.07 -10.78
N GLU A 406 -9.23 8.09 -11.36
CA GLU A 406 -8.78 6.70 -11.60
C GLU A 406 -8.58 5.81 -10.35
N ALA A 407 -8.75 6.34 -9.13
CA ALA A 407 -8.81 5.50 -7.94
C ALA A 407 -10.24 4.96 -7.70
N PRO A 408 -10.43 3.67 -7.38
CA PRO A 408 -11.76 3.09 -7.24
C PRO A 408 -12.54 3.70 -6.06
N PRO A 409 -13.89 3.66 -6.08
CA PRO A 409 -14.70 4.09 -4.94
C PRO A 409 -14.54 3.14 -3.75
N ALA A 410 -15.02 3.57 -2.58
CA ALA A 410 -15.02 2.77 -1.36
C ALA A 410 -16.05 1.61 -1.35
N ILE A 411 -16.73 1.37 -2.47
CA ILE A 411 -17.70 0.29 -2.67
C ILE A 411 -16.93 -0.90 -3.26
N ILE A 412 -16.74 -1.97 -2.50
CA ILE A 412 -16.06 -3.16 -3.01
C ILE A 412 -16.98 -3.92 -3.96
N SER A 413 -16.65 -3.87 -5.25
CA SER A 413 -17.30 -4.61 -6.33
C SER A 413 -16.28 -5.31 -7.21
N ALA A 414 -16.72 -6.37 -7.89
CA ALA A 414 -15.86 -7.19 -8.73
C ALA A 414 -16.14 -6.96 -10.21
N PHE A 415 -15.10 -6.67 -10.97
CA PHE A 415 -15.12 -6.63 -12.44
C PHE A 415 -14.53 -7.93 -12.99
N ILE A 416 -15.24 -8.61 -13.88
CA ILE A 416 -14.78 -9.88 -14.47
C ILE A 416 -14.73 -9.87 -16.00
N GLY A 417 -15.23 -8.81 -16.62
CA GLY A 417 -15.30 -8.68 -18.07
C GLY A 417 -16.53 -9.39 -18.64
N THR A 418 -17.06 -8.82 -19.71
CA THR A 418 -18.31 -9.25 -20.36
C THR A 418 -18.31 -10.73 -20.75
N GLN A 419 -17.18 -11.26 -21.23
CA GLN A 419 -17.08 -12.67 -21.64
C GLN A 419 -17.28 -13.64 -20.48
N LEU A 420 -16.53 -13.45 -19.39
CA LEU A 420 -16.67 -14.32 -18.21
C LEU A 420 -18.01 -14.09 -17.52
N PHE A 421 -18.52 -12.86 -17.52
CA PHE A 421 -19.86 -12.57 -17.04
C PHE A 421 -20.93 -13.39 -17.77
N SER A 422 -20.91 -13.43 -19.11
CA SER A 422 -21.83 -14.28 -19.89
C SER A 422 -21.66 -15.77 -19.59
N VAL A 423 -20.45 -16.26 -19.39
CA VAL A 423 -20.20 -17.66 -18.98
C VAL A 423 -20.85 -17.96 -17.62
N LEU A 424 -20.74 -17.05 -16.65
CA LEU A 424 -21.41 -17.22 -15.35
C LEU A 424 -22.94 -17.22 -15.49
N GLU A 425 -23.52 -16.36 -16.33
CA GLU A 425 -24.96 -16.34 -16.60
C GLU A 425 -25.46 -17.64 -17.27
N GLU A 426 -24.66 -18.26 -18.13
CA GLU A 426 -24.98 -19.57 -18.72
C GLU A 426 -24.90 -20.68 -17.67
N LEU A 427 -23.87 -20.68 -16.82
CA LEU A 427 -23.72 -21.66 -15.73
C LEU A 427 -24.85 -21.58 -14.69
N GLU A 428 -25.44 -20.40 -14.48
CA GLU A 428 -26.59 -20.23 -13.59
C GLU A 428 -27.84 -20.98 -14.07
N LYS A 429 -28.04 -21.09 -15.40
CA LYS A 429 -29.25 -21.66 -16.03
C LYS A 429 -29.29 -23.20 -16.00
N VAL A 430 -28.24 -23.83 -15.49
CA VAL A 430 -28.05 -25.29 -15.47
C VAL A 430 -28.98 -25.95 -14.45
N THR A 431 -29.59 -27.08 -14.82
CA THR A 431 -30.57 -27.84 -14.03
C THR A 431 -30.02 -28.35 -12.70
N ASP A 432 -30.88 -28.37 -11.67
CA ASP A 432 -30.52 -28.78 -10.30
C ASP A 432 -30.34 -30.30 -10.15
N GLY A 433 -29.34 -30.69 -9.37
CA GLY A 433 -29.04 -32.06 -9.04
C GLY A 433 -28.33 -32.83 -10.15
N LYS A 434 -28.91 -33.96 -10.54
CA LYS A 434 -28.26 -34.95 -11.42
C LYS A 434 -28.46 -34.55 -12.88
N LEU A 435 -27.38 -34.09 -13.51
CA LEU A 435 -27.36 -33.73 -14.93
C LEU A 435 -27.52 -34.96 -15.83
N SER A 436 -28.36 -34.84 -16.87
CA SER A 436 -28.47 -35.84 -17.94
C SER A 436 -27.16 -35.96 -18.74
N PRO A 437 -26.94 -37.05 -19.50
CA PRO A 437 -25.76 -37.19 -20.36
C PRO A 437 -25.65 -36.09 -21.43
N GLU A 438 -26.78 -35.62 -21.95
CA GLU A 438 -26.85 -34.53 -22.93
C GLU A 438 -26.44 -33.18 -22.30
N GLU A 439 -27.03 -32.83 -21.15
CA GLU A 439 -26.69 -31.60 -20.42
C GLU A 439 -25.22 -31.57 -19.99
N LYS A 440 -24.66 -32.72 -19.57
CA LYS A 440 -23.22 -32.82 -19.26
C LYS A 440 -22.34 -32.52 -20.46
N THR A 441 -22.74 -33.03 -21.63
CA THR A 441 -21.97 -32.87 -22.86
C THR A 441 -22.06 -31.43 -23.34
N GLU A 442 -23.25 -30.84 -23.30
CA GLU A 442 -23.49 -29.42 -23.60
C GLU A 442 -22.72 -28.51 -22.64
N LEU A 443 -22.80 -28.74 -21.33
CA LEU A 443 -22.08 -27.94 -20.35
C LEU A 443 -20.56 -28.02 -20.55
N LYS A 444 -20.02 -29.23 -20.75
CA LYS A 444 -18.57 -29.44 -20.90
C LYS A 444 -18.03 -28.93 -22.23
N LEU A 445 -18.76 -29.10 -23.33
CA LEU A 445 -18.28 -28.71 -24.67
C LEU A 445 -18.68 -27.28 -25.05
N ASN A 446 -19.90 -26.86 -24.71
CA ASN A 446 -20.51 -25.62 -25.20
C ASN A 446 -20.48 -24.46 -24.20
N VAL A 447 -20.25 -24.70 -22.90
CA VAL A 447 -20.15 -23.63 -21.88
C VAL A 447 -18.72 -23.58 -21.34
N VAL A 448 -18.29 -24.65 -20.67
CA VAL A 448 -16.93 -24.76 -20.08
C VAL A 448 -15.86 -24.90 -21.17
N GLY A 449 -16.18 -25.55 -22.29
CA GLY A 449 -15.30 -25.68 -23.44
C GLY A 449 -15.19 -24.41 -24.30
N LYS A 450 -16.14 -23.47 -24.15
CA LYS A 450 -16.13 -22.17 -24.84
C LYS A 450 -15.42 -21.07 -24.07
N ILE A 451 -14.96 -21.32 -22.84
CA ILE A 451 -14.11 -20.37 -22.12
C ILE A 451 -12.88 -20.13 -23.01
N PRO A 452 -12.74 -18.93 -23.59
CA PRO A 452 -11.66 -18.68 -24.52
C PRO A 452 -10.32 -18.80 -23.79
N GLU A 453 -9.26 -19.16 -24.51
CA GLU A 453 -7.92 -18.78 -24.04
C GLU A 453 -7.94 -17.24 -23.98
N ILE A 454 -8.12 -16.69 -22.78
CA ILE A 454 -8.09 -15.24 -22.56
C ILE A 454 -6.65 -14.83 -22.86
N LEU A 455 -6.42 -14.28 -24.05
CA LEU A 455 -5.18 -13.60 -24.37
C LEU A 455 -4.98 -12.48 -23.35
N LEU A 456 -3.77 -12.39 -22.81
CA LEU A 456 -3.34 -11.59 -21.65
C LEU A 456 -3.71 -10.08 -21.64
N ASP A 457 -4.44 -9.56 -22.63
CA ASP A 457 -4.78 -8.15 -22.76
C ASP A 457 -6.19 -7.85 -23.34
N ASN A 458 -7.03 -8.85 -23.57
CA ASN A 458 -8.32 -8.66 -24.30
C ASN A 458 -9.56 -8.45 -23.41
N THR A 459 -9.43 -8.35 -22.09
CA THR A 459 -10.53 -7.91 -21.21
C THR A 459 -10.56 -6.39 -21.15
N ASP A 460 -11.71 -5.78 -21.46
CA ASP A 460 -11.93 -4.34 -21.31
C ASP A 460 -11.47 -3.88 -19.92
N ARG A 461 -10.69 -2.80 -19.84
CA ARG A 461 -10.02 -2.41 -18.58
C ARG A 461 -10.92 -1.43 -17.83
N ASN A 462 -11.81 -1.94 -16.99
CA ASN A 462 -12.55 -1.08 -16.07
C ASN A 462 -11.64 -0.62 -14.93
N ARG A 463 -10.93 0.50 -15.12
CA ARG A 463 -10.00 1.11 -14.15
C ARG A 463 -10.67 1.55 -12.84
N THR A 464 -11.99 1.76 -12.86
CA THR A 464 -12.75 2.25 -11.71
C THR A 464 -13.14 1.14 -10.72
N SER A 465 -12.92 -0.12 -11.08
CA SER A 465 -13.24 -1.26 -10.21
C SER A 465 -12.16 -1.48 -9.14
N PRO A 466 -12.55 -1.68 -7.87
CA PRO A 466 -11.60 -1.96 -6.78
C PRO A 466 -11.02 -3.38 -6.82
N PHE A 467 -11.74 -4.34 -7.41
CA PHE A 467 -11.33 -5.74 -7.52
C PHE A 467 -11.61 -6.26 -8.93
N ALA A 468 -10.57 -6.43 -9.74
CA ALA A 468 -10.74 -6.73 -11.16
C ALA A 468 -10.01 -8.01 -11.57
N PHE A 469 -10.68 -8.89 -12.31
CA PHE A 469 -10.01 -10.00 -12.97
C PHE A 469 -9.31 -9.51 -14.24
N THR A 470 -7.99 -9.68 -14.30
CA THR A 470 -7.15 -9.22 -15.42
C THR A 470 -6.59 -10.38 -16.25
N GLY A 471 -7.43 -11.39 -16.49
CA GLY A 471 -7.18 -12.51 -17.39
C GLY A 471 -6.61 -13.76 -16.72
N ASN A 472 -5.70 -13.61 -15.74
CA ASN A 472 -5.08 -14.75 -15.05
C ASN A 472 -4.81 -14.52 -13.54
N LYS A 473 -5.35 -13.44 -13.01
CA LYS A 473 -5.15 -12.94 -11.64
C LYS A 473 -6.25 -11.94 -11.29
N PHE A 474 -6.40 -11.65 -10.01
CA PHE A 474 -7.22 -10.55 -9.54
C PHE A 474 -6.35 -9.38 -9.09
N GLU A 475 -6.74 -8.18 -9.46
CA GLU A 475 -6.06 -6.94 -9.13
C GLU A 475 -6.88 -6.17 -8.09
N ILE A 476 -6.28 -5.93 -6.92
CA ILE A 476 -6.86 -5.10 -5.86
C ILE A 476 -6.32 -3.67 -5.99
N ARG A 477 -7.11 -2.78 -6.59
CA ARG A 477 -6.68 -1.41 -6.94
C ARG A 477 -6.81 -0.40 -5.81
N ALA A 478 -7.63 -0.73 -4.82
CA ALA A 478 -8.00 0.18 -3.74
C ALA A 478 -6.91 0.33 -2.65
N VAL A 479 -5.82 -0.44 -2.73
CA VAL A 479 -4.68 -0.35 -1.81
C VAL A 479 -3.91 0.96 -2.03
N GLY A 480 -3.58 1.66 -0.94
CA GLY A 480 -2.86 2.93 -0.97
C GLY A 480 -1.35 2.77 -1.20
N SER A 481 -0.71 3.75 -1.84
CA SER A 481 0.73 3.79 -2.14
C SER A 481 1.64 3.68 -0.91
N SER A 482 1.18 4.10 0.28
CA SER A 482 1.94 4.01 1.53
C SER A 482 1.62 2.76 2.36
N ALA A 483 0.58 2.00 1.98
CA ALA A 483 0.12 0.85 2.75
C ALA A 483 1.11 -0.31 2.68
N ASN A 484 1.24 -1.07 3.76
CA ASN A 484 1.97 -2.33 3.75
C ASN A 484 1.11 -3.41 3.08
N CYS A 485 1.62 -4.04 2.01
CA CYS A 485 0.89 -5.08 1.26
C CYS A 485 0.48 -6.28 2.14
N ALA A 486 1.18 -6.55 3.25
CA ALA A 486 0.88 -7.65 4.16
C ALA A 486 -0.57 -7.62 4.66
N GLU A 487 -1.12 -6.43 4.93
CA GLU A 487 -2.45 -6.28 5.50
C GLU A 487 -3.56 -6.74 4.54
N PRO A 488 -3.72 -6.14 3.35
CA PRO A 488 -4.71 -6.61 2.37
C PRO A 488 -4.42 -8.04 1.91
N MET A 489 -3.16 -8.49 1.89
CA MET A 489 -2.83 -9.89 1.55
C MET A 489 -3.19 -10.88 2.66
N THR A 490 -3.08 -10.49 3.93
CA THR A 490 -3.55 -11.32 5.05
C THR A 490 -5.06 -11.52 4.91
N VAL A 491 -5.81 -10.45 4.65
CA VAL A 491 -7.26 -10.52 4.44
C VAL A 491 -7.61 -11.38 3.24
N MET A 492 -7.04 -11.08 2.07
CA MET A 492 -7.36 -11.79 0.81
C MET A 492 -7.10 -13.30 0.92
N ASN A 493 -5.96 -13.70 1.48
CA ASN A 493 -5.64 -15.11 1.64
C ASN A 493 -6.52 -15.78 2.72
N ALA A 494 -6.84 -15.08 3.82
CA ALA A 494 -7.75 -15.61 4.85
C ALA A 494 -9.15 -15.87 4.32
N ILE A 495 -9.75 -14.90 3.62
CA ILE A 495 -11.11 -15.03 3.08
C ILE A 495 -11.17 -16.13 2.00
N ALA A 496 -10.12 -16.24 1.16
CA ALA A 496 -10.01 -17.30 0.17
C ALA A 496 -9.87 -18.68 0.84
N ALA A 497 -9.04 -18.82 1.87
CA ALA A 497 -8.88 -20.05 2.63
C ALA A 497 -10.19 -20.52 3.26
N LYS A 498 -10.91 -19.62 3.94
CA LYS A 498 -12.21 -19.92 4.54
C LYS A 498 -13.22 -20.37 3.49
N GLN A 499 -13.32 -19.65 2.37
CA GLN A 499 -14.26 -19.97 1.31
C GLN A 499 -13.95 -21.33 0.65
N LEU A 500 -12.68 -21.66 0.44
CA LEU A 500 -12.27 -22.97 -0.09
C LEU A 500 -12.60 -24.12 0.88
N LYS A 501 -12.43 -23.92 2.20
CA LYS A 501 -12.83 -24.91 3.22
C LYS A 501 -14.34 -25.15 3.22
N VAL A 502 -15.14 -24.08 3.12
CA VAL A 502 -16.61 -24.17 3.01
C VAL A 502 -17.02 -24.90 1.74
N PHE A 503 -16.45 -24.51 0.60
CA PHE A 503 -16.71 -25.15 -0.69
C PHE A 503 -16.42 -26.65 -0.66
N LYS A 504 -15.26 -27.04 -0.12
CA LYS A 504 -14.90 -28.45 0.00
C LYS A 504 -15.95 -29.22 0.82
N ALA A 505 -16.35 -28.70 1.97
CA ALA A 505 -17.34 -29.35 2.83
C ALA A 505 -18.70 -29.51 2.11
N GLU A 506 -19.15 -28.49 1.37
CA GLU A 506 -20.40 -28.55 0.61
C GLU A 506 -20.34 -29.54 -0.56
N VAL A 507 -19.22 -29.59 -1.28
CA VAL A 507 -19.02 -30.55 -2.38
C VAL A 507 -18.95 -31.98 -1.85
N ASP A 508 -18.19 -32.23 -0.78
CA ASP A 508 -18.07 -33.55 -0.17
C ASP A 508 -19.43 -34.06 0.33
N ALA A 509 -20.24 -33.19 0.95
CA ALA A 509 -21.59 -33.54 1.39
C ALA A 509 -22.53 -33.94 0.23
N LEU A 510 -22.37 -33.34 -0.96
CA LEU A 510 -23.12 -33.75 -2.16
C LEU A 510 -22.60 -35.06 -2.76
N ILE A 511 -21.29 -35.30 -2.72
CA ILE A 511 -20.69 -36.56 -3.15
C ILE A 511 -21.17 -37.72 -2.27
N GLU A 512 -21.24 -37.51 -0.95
CA GLU A 512 -21.79 -38.48 0.02
C GLU A 512 -23.27 -38.79 -0.25
N LYS A 513 -24.04 -37.82 -0.72
CA LYS A 513 -25.43 -38.00 -1.18
C LYS A 513 -25.56 -38.70 -2.53
N GLY A 514 -24.45 -39.11 -3.14
CA GLY A 514 -24.42 -39.93 -4.35
C GLY A 514 -24.26 -39.16 -5.67
N LEU A 515 -24.00 -37.85 -5.63
CA LEU A 515 -23.64 -37.10 -6.83
C LEU A 515 -22.22 -37.43 -7.28
N LYS A 516 -21.96 -37.40 -8.59
CA LYS A 516 -20.57 -37.51 -9.08
C LYS A 516 -19.81 -36.23 -8.76
N LYS A 517 -18.50 -36.35 -8.56
CA LYS A 517 -17.58 -35.22 -8.29
C LYS A 517 -17.85 -33.97 -9.15
N ASP A 518 -17.83 -34.10 -10.48
CA ASP A 518 -18.05 -32.95 -11.37
C ASP A 518 -19.45 -32.34 -11.17
N GLU A 519 -20.48 -33.17 -10.96
CA GLU A 519 -21.87 -32.71 -10.73
C GLU A 519 -21.97 -31.95 -9.40
N ALA A 520 -21.36 -32.48 -8.33
CA ALA A 520 -21.35 -31.83 -7.03
C ALA A 520 -20.68 -30.46 -7.10
N ILE A 521 -19.54 -30.35 -7.77
CA ILE A 521 -18.84 -29.07 -8.00
C ILE A 521 -19.76 -28.09 -8.73
N PHE A 522 -20.37 -28.48 -9.87
CA PHE A 522 -21.25 -27.59 -10.61
C PHE A 522 -22.45 -27.10 -9.80
N ASN A 523 -23.07 -27.97 -9.00
CA ASN A 523 -24.19 -27.57 -8.16
C ASN A 523 -23.79 -26.50 -7.15
N VAL A 524 -22.64 -26.66 -6.46
CA VAL A 524 -22.15 -25.65 -5.51
C VAL A 524 -21.78 -24.34 -6.23
N LEU A 525 -21.02 -24.41 -7.33
CA LEU A 525 -20.61 -23.23 -8.09
C LEU A 525 -21.84 -22.45 -8.60
N ARG A 526 -22.89 -23.14 -9.06
CA ARG A 526 -24.13 -22.50 -9.49
C ARG A 526 -24.79 -21.71 -8.36
N GLU A 527 -24.91 -22.29 -7.18
CA GLU A 527 -25.52 -21.59 -6.03
C GLU A 527 -24.68 -20.39 -5.58
N TYR A 528 -23.36 -20.44 -5.74
CA TYR A 528 -22.51 -19.27 -5.51
C TYR A 528 -22.74 -18.19 -6.56
N ILE A 529 -22.76 -18.55 -7.85
CA ILE A 529 -22.99 -17.62 -8.95
C ILE A 529 -24.29 -16.82 -8.77
N LYS A 530 -25.37 -17.47 -8.31
CA LYS A 530 -26.64 -16.78 -8.00
C LYS A 530 -26.46 -15.67 -6.95
N GLN A 531 -25.61 -15.89 -5.95
CA GLN A 531 -25.33 -14.92 -4.88
C GLN A 531 -24.40 -13.79 -5.38
N LEU A 532 -23.45 -14.10 -6.26
CA LEU A 532 -22.44 -13.15 -6.75
C LEU A 532 -23.00 -11.97 -7.55
N LYS A 533 -24.25 -12.05 -8.04
CA LYS A 533 -24.90 -10.95 -8.78
C LYS A 533 -24.85 -9.61 -8.07
N ASN A 534 -24.84 -9.62 -6.74
CA ASN A 534 -24.80 -8.39 -5.96
C ASN A 534 -23.45 -7.67 -6.07
N ILE A 535 -22.34 -8.40 -6.13
CA ILE A 535 -20.98 -7.83 -6.15
C ILE A 535 -20.43 -7.61 -7.57
N LEU A 536 -20.91 -8.37 -8.56
CA LEU A 536 -20.46 -8.23 -9.94
C LEU A 536 -20.96 -6.92 -10.57
N PHE A 537 -20.02 -6.11 -11.06
CA PHE A 537 -20.32 -4.82 -11.68
C PHE A 537 -19.35 -4.49 -12.81
N GLU A 538 -19.91 -4.28 -14.01
CA GLU A 538 -19.16 -4.05 -15.25
C GLU A 538 -19.18 -2.57 -15.70
N GLY A 539 -19.89 -1.70 -14.98
CA GLY A 539 -20.09 -0.28 -15.35
C GLY A 539 -19.13 0.70 -14.69
N ASP A 540 -19.41 2.00 -14.86
CA ASP A 540 -18.64 3.08 -14.24
C ASP A 540 -18.86 3.14 -12.72
N GLY A 541 -17.81 2.83 -11.96
CA GLY A 541 -17.79 2.85 -10.51
C GLY A 541 -17.94 4.25 -9.88
N TYR A 542 -17.72 5.32 -10.64
CA TYR A 542 -17.88 6.70 -10.16
C TYR A 542 -19.30 7.23 -10.23
N SER A 543 -20.15 6.58 -11.02
CA SER A 543 -21.50 7.08 -11.23
C SER A 543 -22.31 7.09 -9.93
N ASP A 544 -23.06 8.18 -9.70
CA ASP A 544 -24.02 8.26 -8.60
C ASP A 544 -25.09 7.15 -8.69
N ASP A 545 -25.36 6.69 -9.90
CA ASP A 545 -26.27 5.58 -10.15
C ASP A 545 -25.71 4.25 -9.65
N TRP A 546 -24.40 4.01 -9.80
CA TRP A 546 -23.75 2.87 -9.15
C TRP A 546 -23.85 2.95 -7.63
N ALA A 547 -23.61 4.11 -7.02
CA ALA A 547 -23.72 4.26 -5.57
C ALA A 547 -25.14 3.93 -5.04
N LYS A 548 -26.19 4.34 -5.78
CA LYS A 548 -27.58 4.00 -5.45
C LYS A 548 -27.87 2.51 -5.67
N GLU A 549 -27.38 1.94 -6.75
CA GLU A 549 -27.59 0.55 -7.14
C GLU A 549 -26.87 -0.42 -6.19
N ALA A 550 -25.60 -0.15 -5.88
CA ALA A 550 -24.81 -0.89 -4.90
C ALA A 550 -25.53 -0.97 -3.54
N LYS A 551 -26.10 0.15 -3.08
CA LYS A 551 -26.90 0.18 -1.85
C LYS A 551 -28.15 -0.72 -1.93
N LYS A 552 -28.85 -0.77 -3.07
CA LYS A 552 -29.98 -1.70 -3.28
C LYS A 552 -29.54 -3.16 -3.28
N ARG A 553 -28.34 -3.44 -3.77
CA ARG A 553 -27.70 -4.77 -3.78
C ARG A 553 -27.12 -5.17 -2.43
N GLY A 554 -27.14 -4.29 -1.43
CA GLY A 554 -26.62 -4.55 -0.08
C GLY A 554 -25.12 -4.34 0.06
N LEU A 555 -24.45 -3.70 -0.91
CA LEU A 555 -23.04 -3.32 -0.80
C LEU A 555 -22.90 -2.01 -0.01
N ASN A 556 -22.02 -2.01 0.98
CA ASN A 556 -21.73 -0.83 1.78
C ASN A 556 -20.81 0.15 1.03
N ASN A 557 -20.97 1.44 1.34
CA ASN A 557 -20.11 2.52 0.85
C ASN A 557 -19.45 3.22 2.05
N LEU A 558 -18.43 2.57 2.62
CA LEU A 558 -17.71 3.05 3.81
C LEU A 558 -16.64 4.05 3.36
N LYS A 559 -17.05 5.30 3.17
CA LYS A 559 -16.20 6.35 2.58
C LYS A 559 -15.05 6.74 3.47
N THR A 560 -15.26 6.74 4.79
CA THR A 560 -14.27 7.20 5.75
C THR A 560 -13.61 6.04 6.47
N THR A 561 -12.36 6.23 6.88
CA THR A 561 -11.62 5.23 7.64
C THR A 561 -12.33 4.84 8.94
N PRO A 562 -12.83 5.77 9.79
CA PRO A 562 -13.52 5.36 11.02
C PRO A 562 -14.76 4.49 10.79
N GLU A 563 -15.54 4.75 9.74
CA GLU A 563 -16.69 3.91 9.37
C GLU A 563 -16.25 2.50 8.93
N ALA A 564 -15.18 2.41 8.14
CA ALA A 564 -14.63 1.12 7.69
C ALA A 564 -14.08 0.30 8.87
N LEU A 565 -13.31 0.93 9.76
CA LEU A 565 -12.73 0.27 10.94
C LEU A 565 -13.78 -0.14 11.97
N LYS A 566 -14.89 0.58 12.07
CA LYS A 566 -16.02 0.18 12.92
C LYS A 566 -16.65 -1.13 12.44
N GLN A 567 -16.79 -1.30 11.11
CA GLN A 567 -17.33 -2.50 10.51
C GLN A 567 -16.36 -3.69 10.58
N GLU A 568 -15.05 -3.42 10.67
CA GLU A 568 -14.01 -4.45 10.86
C GLU A 568 -14.25 -5.30 12.12
N MET A 569 -14.86 -4.74 13.16
CA MET A 569 -15.16 -5.46 14.41
C MET A 569 -16.45 -6.31 14.36
N ASP A 570 -17.01 -6.55 13.18
CA ASP A 570 -18.09 -7.55 13.03
C ASP A 570 -17.60 -8.92 13.54
N LYS A 571 -18.43 -9.56 14.37
CA LYS A 571 -18.15 -10.88 14.94
C LYS A 571 -17.77 -11.89 13.86
N LYS A 572 -18.40 -11.82 12.68
CA LYS A 572 -18.09 -12.69 11.54
C LYS A 572 -16.60 -12.65 11.15
N PHE A 573 -15.96 -11.49 11.27
CA PHE A 573 -14.57 -11.28 10.88
C PHE A 573 -13.60 -11.73 11.97
N ALA A 574 -13.94 -11.52 13.23
CA ALA A 574 -13.19 -12.09 14.36
C ALA A 574 -13.21 -13.63 14.32
N ASP A 575 -14.40 -14.22 14.15
CA ASP A 575 -14.58 -15.68 14.05
C ASP A 575 -13.77 -16.27 12.88
N LEU A 576 -13.73 -15.58 11.73
CA LEU A 576 -12.89 -15.97 10.57
C LEU A 576 -11.42 -16.14 10.96
N TYR A 577 -10.83 -15.14 11.64
CA TYR A 577 -9.41 -15.17 11.97
C TYR A 577 -9.09 -16.18 13.06
N GLU A 578 -9.95 -16.33 14.07
CA GLU A 578 -9.79 -17.31 15.14
C GLU A 578 -9.86 -18.74 14.61
N GLU A 579 -10.85 -19.04 13.76
CA GLU A 579 -11.01 -20.36 13.15
C GLU A 579 -9.83 -20.76 12.26
N LEU A 580 -9.20 -19.79 11.59
CA LEU A 580 -8.01 -20.02 10.78
C LEU A 580 -6.71 -19.95 11.58
N GLY A 581 -6.76 -19.62 12.88
CA GLY A 581 -5.58 -19.48 13.73
C GLY A 581 -4.66 -18.32 13.32
N ILE A 582 -5.19 -17.29 12.67
CA ILE A 582 -4.44 -16.12 12.19
C ILE A 582 -4.27 -15.10 13.31
N PHE A 583 -5.39 -14.69 13.91
CA PHE A 583 -5.45 -13.81 15.08
C PHE A 583 -6.26 -14.47 16.18
N SER A 584 -5.88 -14.23 17.42
CA SER A 584 -6.78 -14.29 18.57
C SER A 584 -7.67 -13.05 18.63
N HIS A 585 -8.80 -13.16 19.35
CA HIS A 585 -9.69 -12.03 19.60
C HIS A 585 -8.96 -10.75 20.01
N ARG A 586 -8.06 -10.89 21.00
CA ARG A 586 -7.30 -9.80 21.58
C ARG A 586 -6.37 -9.14 20.56
N GLU A 587 -5.72 -9.93 19.71
CA GLU A 587 -4.84 -9.40 18.66
C GLU A 587 -5.64 -8.61 17.62
N PHE A 588 -6.84 -9.09 17.27
CA PHE A 588 -7.70 -8.43 16.31
C PHE A 588 -8.23 -7.08 16.84
N GLU A 589 -8.75 -7.06 18.07
CA GLU A 589 -9.18 -5.84 18.77
C GLU A 589 -8.05 -4.82 18.89
N ALA A 590 -6.87 -5.25 19.34
CA ALA A 590 -5.72 -4.36 19.51
C ALA A 590 -5.26 -3.71 18.20
N ARG A 591 -5.29 -4.45 17.09
CA ARG A 591 -4.95 -3.91 15.76
C ARG A 591 -5.97 -2.87 15.31
N ASN A 592 -7.25 -3.13 15.52
CA ASN A 592 -8.30 -2.17 15.20
C ASN A 592 -8.15 -0.88 16.02
N GLU A 593 -7.86 -0.98 17.32
CA GLU A 593 -7.56 0.17 18.18
C GLU A 593 -6.35 0.98 17.69
N ILE A 594 -5.23 0.32 17.35
CA ILE A 594 -4.05 0.98 16.77
C ILE A 594 -4.39 1.77 15.51
N LYS A 595 -5.26 1.23 14.64
CA LYS A 595 -5.67 1.93 13.40
C LYS A 595 -6.50 3.19 13.71
N PHE A 596 -7.40 3.13 14.68
CA PHE A 596 -8.15 4.32 15.14
C PHE A 596 -7.25 5.38 15.75
N GLU A 597 -6.29 4.98 16.58
CA GLU A 597 -5.28 5.89 17.17
C GLU A 597 -4.40 6.52 16.09
N LYS A 598 -3.93 5.73 15.13
CA LYS A 598 -3.13 6.19 14.00
C LYS A 598 -3.90 7.22 13.17
N TYR A 599 -5.17 6.95 12.84
CA TYR A 599 -6.02 7.89 12.14
C TYR A 599 -6.14 9.23 12.89
N SER A 600 -6.51 9.17 14.17
CA SER A 600 -6.69 10.35 15.01
C SER A 600 -5.40 11.17 15.11
N THR A 601 -4.26 10.49 15.27
CA THR A 601 -2.93 11.12 15.36
C THR A 601 -2.55 11.82 14.07
N VAL A 602 -2.77 11.20 12.90
CA VAL A 602 -2.48 11.81 11.60
C VAL A 602 -3.30 13.08 11.41
N ILE A 603 -4.62 13.04 11.66
CA ILE A 603 -5.48 14.22 11.53
C ILE A 603 -5.12 15.30 12.58
N ASP A 604 -4.70 14.92 13.79
CA ASP A 604 -4.20 15.87 14.80
C ASP A 604 -2.95 16.61 14.33
N ILE A 605 -1.99 15.89 13.73
CA ILE A 605 -0.76 16.47 13.17
C ILE A 605 -1.11 17.42 12.02
N GLU A 606 -1.94 16.98 11.06
CA GLU A 606 -2.39 17.83 9.95
C GLU A 606 -3.07 19.11 10.47
N ALA A 607 -3.95 19.00 11.47
CA ALA A 607 -4.63 20.14 12.07
C ALA A 607 -3.65 21.15 12.71
N ARG A 608 -2.63 20.65 13.42
CA ARG A 608 -1.59 21.50 14.04
C ARG A 608 -0.76 22.22 13.00
N VAL A 609 -0.31 21.49 11.98
CA VAL A 609 0.55 22.02 10.92
C VAL A 609 -0.22 23.05 10.08
N LEU A 610 -1.48 22.78 9.74
CA LEU A 610 -2.35 23.72 9.05
C LEU A 610 -2.52 25.02 9.86
N ALA A 611 -2.86 24.90 11.15
CA ALA A 611 -3.04 26.04 12.03
C ALA A 611 -1.76 26.90 12.17
N ASP A 612 -0.61 26.24 12.31
CA ASP A 612 0.69 26.88 12.43
C ASP A 612 1.06 27.65 11.15
N ILE A 613 1.01 26.99 9.99
CA ILE A 613 1.35 27.61 8.71
C ILE A 613 0.39 28.74 8.37
N ALA A 614 -0.91 28.53 8.56
CA ALA A 614 -1.92 29.55 8.28
C ALA A 614 -1.69 30.82 9.11
N ARG A 615 -1.40 30.66 10.41
CA ARG A 615 -1.19 31.77 11.35
C ARG A 615 0.17 32.45 11.21
N ASN A 616 1.24 31.67 11.04
CA ASN A 616 2.62 32.17 11.11
C ASN A 616 3.24 32.49 9.74
N HIS A 617 2.67 31.96 8.65
CA HIS A 617 3.19 32.17 7.29
C HIS A 617 2.19 32.94 6.41
N ILE A 618 0.96 32.44 6.27
CA ILE A 618 -0.02 32.97 5.32
C ILE A 618 -0.55 34.34 5.76
N ILE A 619 -1.10 34.44 6.97
CA ILE A 619 -1.65 35.70 7.51
C ILE A 619 -0.59 36.83 7.47
N PRO A 620 0.66 36.65 7.94
CA PRO A 620 1.66 37.72 7.89
C PRO A 620 2.00 38.17 6.47
N ALA A 621 2.08 37.26 5.50
CA ALA A 621 2.32 37.62 4.11
C ALA A 621 1.16 38.44 3.52
N ALA A 622 -0.08 38.03 3.80
CA ALA A 622 -1.27 38.75 3.36
C ALA A 622 -1.38 40.15 3.97
N LEU A 623 -1.11 40.29 5.28
CA LEU A 623 -1.11 41.59 5.97
C LEU A 623 0.02 42.51 5.47
N ASN A 624 1.20 41.95 5.16
CA ASN A 624 2.30 42.72 4.56
C ASN A 624 1.89 43.33 3.22
N TYR A 625 1.32 42.50 2.33
CA TYR A 625 0.83 42.99 1.04
C TYR A 625 -0.34 43.96 1.18
N GLN A 626 -1.27 43.69 2.11
CA GLN A 626 -2.38 44.59 2.42
C GLN A 626 -1.89 45.99 2.83
N ASN A 627 -0.82 46.08 3.65
CA ASN A 627 -0.23 47.36 4.02
C ASN A 627 0.33 48.11 2.80
N ARG A 628 0.97 47.42 1.85
CA ARG A 628 1.44 48.04 0.58
C ARG A 628 0.29 48.64 -0.22
N LEU A 629 -0.83 47.92 -0.30
CA LEU A 629 -2.05 48.42 -0.96
C LEU A 629 -2.64 49.63 -0.23
N ILE A 630 -2.70 49.59 1.10
CA ILE A 630 -3.19 50.72 1.91
C ILE A 630 -2.33 51.97 1.69
N GLU A 631 -1.01 51.85 1.68
CA GLU A 631 -0.12 52.99 1.41
C GLU A 631 -0.30 53.53 -0.02
N ASN A 632 -0.47 52.66 -1.02
CA ASN A 632 -0.82 53.10 -2.38
C ASN A 632 -2.12 53.90 -2.42
N VAL A 633 -3.16 53.40 -1.75
CA VAL A 633 -4.48 54.04 -1.65
C VAL A 633 -4.38 55.39 -0.94
N LYS A 634 -3.64 55.48 0.18
CA LYS A 634 -3.39 56.79 0.84
C LYS A 634 -2.69 57.77 -0.08
N GLY A 635 -1.63 57.34 -0.79
CA GLY A 635 -0.90 58.19 -1.73
C GLY A 635 -1.78 58.69 -2.88
N LEU A 636 -2.64 57.84 -3.46
CA LEU A 636 -3.61 58.27 -4.48
C LEU A 636 -4.59 59.32 -3.92
N LYS A 637 -5.03 59.15 -2.67
CA LYS A 637 -5.92 60.12 -2.02
C LYS A 637 -5.25 61.49 -1.83
N GLU A 638 -3.98 61.49 -1.43
CA GLU A 638 -3.19 62.72 -1.24
C GLU A 638 -2.98 63.49 -2.54
N ILE A 639 -2.79 62.78 -3.67
CA ILE A 639 -2.52 63.42 -4.98
C ILE A 639 -3.79 63.93 -5.65
N PHE A 640 -4.89 63.15 -5.64
CA PHE A 640 -6.09 63.42 -6.46
C PHE A 640 -7.29 64.00 -5.67
N GLY A 641 -7.21 64.07 -4.34
CA GLY A 641 -8.29 64.59 -3.48
C GLY A 641 -9.52 63.68 -3.40
N ASP A 642 -10.49 64.01 -2.53
CA ASP A 642 -11.54 63.08 -2.07
C ASP A 642 -12.50 62.55 -3.16
N LYS A 643 -12.75 63.31 -4.24
CA LYS A 643 -13.73 62.93 -5.27
C LYS A 643 -13.14 62.03 -6.35
N GLU A 644 -11.97 62.36 -6.87
CA GLU A 644 -11.37 61.64 -8.00
C GLU A 644 -10.71 60.32 -7.55
N PHE A 645 -10.15 60.32 -6.35
CA PHE A 645 -9.56 59.13 -5.72
C PHE A 645 -10.54 57.95 -5.58
N GLN A 646 -11.83 58.20 -5.27
CA GLN A 646 -12.81 57.12 -5.08
C GLN A 646 -12.98 56.26 -6.33
N THR A 647 -12.86 56.85 -7.53
CA THR A 647 -12.91 56.10 -8.78
C THR A 647 -11.58 55.43 -9.07
N LEU A 648 -10.46 56.13 -8.87
CA LEU A 648 -9.11 55.62 -9.20
C LEU A 648 -8.64 54.49 -8.28
N ALA A 649 -9.05 54.49 -7.01
CA ALA A 649 -8.63 53.51 -6.01
C ALA A 649 -9.66 52.40 -5.74
N LYS A 650 -10.77 52.37 -6.49
CA LYS A 650 -11.89 51.45 -6.28
C LYS A 650 -11.44 49.99 -6.23
N GLU A 651 -10.63 49.57 -7.19
CA GLU A 651 -10.19 48.18 -7.31
C GLU A 651 -9.20 47.80 -6.19
N GLN A 652 -8.33 48.73 -5.78
CA GLN A 652 -7.40 48.54 -4.65
C GLN A 652 -8.17 48.42 -3.32
N ILE A 653 -9.19 49.25 -3.10
CA ILE A 653 -10.05 49.18 -1.92
C ILE A 653 -10.82 47.85 -1.88
N SER A 654 -11.32 47.39 -3.03
CA SER A 654 -11.97 46.09 -3.18
C SER A 654 -11.01 44.95 -2.81
N LEU A 655 -9.78 44.97 -3.35
CA LEU A 655 -8.74 43.98 -3.05
C LEU A 655 -8.36 43.96 -1.57
N ILE A 656 -8.17 45.14 -0.95
CA ILE A 656 -7.92 45.25 0.50
C ILE A 656 -9.05 44.60 1.31
N SER A 657 -10.31 44.83 0.90
CA SER A 657 -11.48 44.27 1.57
C SER A 657 -11.53 42.75 1.45
N GLN A 658 -11.24 42.21 0.27
CA GLN A 658 -11.17 40.76 0.03
C GLN A 658 -10.04 40.10 0.82
N ILE A 659 -8.85 40.71 0.86
CA ILE A 659 -7.72 40.23 1.67
C ILE A 659 -8.11 40.21 3.16
N SER A 660 -8.71 41.30 3.68
CA SER A 660 -9.20 41.35 5.06
C SER A 660 -10.20 40.24 5.37
N ALA A 661 -11.15 40.00 4.47
CA ALA A 661 -12.16 38.96 4.65
C ALA A 661 -11.52 37.57 4.73
N ASN A 662 -10.61 37.24 3.80
CA ASN A 662 -9.92 35.95 3.81
C ASN A 662 -9.00 35.79 5.03
N VAL A 663 -8.27 36.83 5.45
CA VAL A 663 -7.47 36.81 6.69
C VAL A 663 -8.36 36.55 7.91
N SER A 664 -9.54 37.18 7.97
CA SER A 664 -10.52 36.94 9.04
C SER A 664 -11.03 35.50 9.02
N ASN A 665 -11.37 34.97 7.84
CA ASN A 665 -11.84 33.59 7.68
C ASN A 665 -10.79 32.58 8.14
N ILE A 666 -9.51 32.79 7.77
CA ILE A 666 -8.41 31.93 8.25
C ILE A 666 -8.29 32.03 9.77
N LYS A 667 -8.28 33.24 10.34
CA LYS A 667 -8.11 33.42 11.78
C LYS A 667 -9.22 32.72 12.58
N VAL A 668 -10.48 33.00 12.23
CA VAL A 668 -11.65 32.39 12.89
C VAL A 668 -11.67 30.87 12.65
N GLY A 669 -11.36 30.44 11.43
CA GLY A 669 -11.26 29.02 11.07
C GLY A 669 -10.22 28.29 11.92
N VAL A 670 -9.03 28.86 12.11
CA VAL A 670 -7.98 28.30 12.96
C VAL A 670 -8.40 28.23 14.42
N ASP A 671 -9.04 29.27 14.95
CA ASP A 671 -9.50 29.27 16.35
C ASP A 671 -10.58 28.20 16.60
N ASN A 672 -11.51 28.03 15.65
CA ASN A 672 -12.50 26.95 15.67
C ASN A 672 -11.83 25.57 15.55
N LEU A 673 -10.87 25.43 14.62
CA LEU A 673 -10.12 24.19 14.40
C LEU A 673 -9.41 23.74 15.68
N LEU A 674 -8.69 24.65 16.34
CA LEU A 674 -7.99 24.34 17.58
C LEU A 674 -8.97 23.97 18.71
N THR A 675 -10.13 24.63 18.77
CA THR A 675 -11.16 24.32 19.77
C THR A 675 -11.74 22.91 19.57
N GLU A 676 -12.17 22.58 18.37
CA GLU A 676 -12.74 21.24 18.07
C GLU A 676 -11.68 20.15 18.17
N LYS A 677 -10.44 20.42 17.77
CA LYS A 677 -9.30 19.52 17.96
C LYS A 677 -9.09 19.19 19.43
N GLU A 678 -9.05 20.18 20.33
CA GLU A 678 -8.85 19.91 21.77
C GLU A 678 -10.04 19.14 22.36
N LYS A 679 -11.27 19.36 21.89
CA LYS A 679 -12.42 18.51 22.27
C LYS A 679 -12.25 17.07 21.81
N ALA A 680 -11.86 16.85 20.55
CA ALA A 680 -11.61 15.51 20.00
C ALA A 680 -10.49 14.79 20.77
N LYS A 681 -9.35 15.45 21.00
CA LYS A 681 -8.21 14.93 21.74
C LYS A 681 -8.57 14.46 23.16
N ASN A 682 -9.49 15.14 23.84
CA ASN A 682 -9.92 14.79 25.19
C ASN A 682 -10.95 13.64 25.25
N THR A 683 -11.33 13.07 24.10
CA THR A 683 -12.18 11.88 24.02
C THR A 683 -11.37 10.63 24.36
N LYS A 684 -11.81 9.86 25.36
CA LYS A 684 -11.06 8.69 25.88
C LYS A 684 -11.10 7.44 25.00
N ASP A 685 -12.21 7.25 24.29
CA ASP A 685 -12.43 6.07 23.45
C ASP A 685 -11.85 6.34 22.06
N SER A 686 -10.93 5.48 21.61
CA SER A 686 -10.15 5.65 20.37
C SER A 686 -11.06 5.74 19.13
N HIS A 687 -12.12 4.95 19.09
CA HIS A 687 -13.11 4.99 18.01
C HIS A 687 -13.91 6.30 17.99
N LYS A 688 -14.49 6.72 19.11
CA LYS A 688 -15.20 8.01 19.21
C LYS A 688 -14.28 9.20 18.95
N GLN A 689 -13.01 9.10 19.36
CA GLN A 689 -12.01 10.11 19.07
C GLN A 689 -11.78 10.21 17.54
N ALA A 690 -11.61 9.08 16.85
CA ALA A 690 -11.46 9.05 15.41
C ALA A 690 -12.70 9.59 14.68
N GLU A 691 -13.91 9.24 15.13
CA GLU A 691 -15.17 9.81 14.63
C GLU A 691 -15.22 11.34 14.83
N ALA A 692 -14.76 11.85 15.99
CA ALA A 692 -14.71 13.28 16.27
C ALA A 692 -13.71 14.02 15.36
N TYR A 693 -12.51 13.48 15.17
CA TYR A 693 -11.53 14.03 14.23
C TYR A 693 -12.07 14.04 12.80
N CYS A 694 -12.68 12.93 12.36
CA CYS A 694 -13.25 12.81 11.02
C CYS A 694 -14.41 13.78 10.76
N ASN A 695 -15.35 13.89 11.71
CA ASN A 695 -16.63 14.57 11.48
C ASN A 695 -16.64 16.04 11.93
N LYS A 696 -15.71 16.45 12.81
CA LYS A 696 -15.70 17.81 13.39
C LYS A 696 -14.40 18.57 13.13
N VAL A 697 -13.25 17.88 13.07
CA VAL A 697 -11.94 18.54 12.89
C VAL A 697 -11.57 18.64 11.42
N LYS A 698 -11.53 17.51 10.70
CA LYS A 698 -11.14 17.43 9.28
C LYS A 698 -11.94 18.39 8.37
N PRO A 699 -13.27 18.54 8.50
CA PRO A 699 -14.04 19.46 7.62
C PRO A 699 -13.65 20.93 7.77
N LEU A 700 -13.04 21.33 8.90
CA LEU A 700 -12.58 22.72 9.10
C LEU A 700 -11.33 23.04 8.28
N PHE A 701 -10.65 22.04 7.74
CA PHE A 701 -9.45 22.24 6.91
C PHE A 701 -9.82 22.97 5.62
N ASP A 702 -10.94 22.59 5.00
CA ASP A 702 -11.38 23.13 3.72
C ASP A 702 -11.64 24.64 3.82
N THR A 703 -12.32 25.10 4.87
CA THR A 703 -12.55 26.54 5.12
C THR A 703 -11.25 27.34 5.19
N ILE A 704 -10.23 26.82 5.89
CA ILE A 704 -8.93 27.49 6.03
C ILE A 704 -8.18 27.45 4.70
N ARG A 705 -8.24 26.31 4.00
CA ARG A 705 -7.61 26.11 2.71
C ARG A 705 -8.18 27.03 1.64
N GLU A 706 -9.50 27.08 1.46
CA GLU A 706 -10.15 27.92 0.47
C GLU A 706 -9.77 29.40 0.63
N ALA A 707 -9.79 29.91 1.86
CA ALA A 707 -9.38 31.29 2.15
C ALA A 707 -7.88 31.52 1.91
N SER A 708 -7.03 30.54 2.21
CA SER A 708 -5.58 30.62 1.97
C SER A 708 -5.23 30.56 0.48
N ASP A 709 -5.87 29.66 -0.27
CA ASP A 709 -5.68 29.50 -1.71
C ASP A 709 -6.21 30.74 -2.46
N ALA A 710 -7.28 31.38 -1.98
CA ALA A 710 -7.73 32.68 -2.50
C ALA A 710 -6.69 33.79 -2.25
N LEU A 711 -6.07 33.82 -1.08
CA LEU A 711 -4.98 34.77 -0.80
C LEU A 711 -3.75 34.51 -1.68
N GLU A 712 -3.42 33.27 -2.00
CA GLU A 712 -2.30 32.93 -2.90
C GLU A 712 -2.44 33.60 -4.28
N MET A 713 -3.66 33.74 -4.77
CA MET A 713 -3.97 34.41 -6.03
C MET A 713 -3.99 35.93 -5.94
N MET A 714 -4.24 36.49 -4.75
CA MET A 714 -4.38 37.93 -4.54
C MET A 714 -3.06 38.60 -4.12
N VAL A 715 -2.24 37.89 -3.34
CA VAL A 715 -0.98 38.38 -2.78
C VAL A 715 0.12 38.31 -3.83
N ASP A 716 0.96 39.35 -3.87
CA ASP A 716 2.16 39.42 -4.71
C ASP A 716 3.03 38.16 -4.57
N ASP A 717 3.43 37.57 -5.71
CA ASP A 717 4.19 36.32 -5.77
C ASP A 717 5.51 36.43 -5.02
N GLU A 718 6.13 37.62 -5.03
CA GLU A 718 7.38 37.95 -4.33
C GLU A 718 7.28 37.82 -2.81
N LEU A 719 6.07 38.00 -2.26
CA LEU A 719 5.81 37.94 -0.83
C LEU A 719 5.27 36.58 -0.38
N TRP A 720 4.84 35.74 -1.33
CA TRP A 720 4.19 34.48 -0.99
C TRP A 720 5.19 33.45 -0.43
N PRO A 721 4.98 32.96 0.81
CA PRO A 721 6.03 32.27 1.56
C PRO A 721 6.23 30.80 1.19
N LEU A 722 5.22 30.15 0.62
CA LEU A 722 5.24 28.72 0.29
C LEU A 722 5.47 28.51 -1.20
N THR A 723 6.23 27.48 -1.56
CA THR A 723 6.38 27.07 -2.97
C THR A 723 5.02 26.68 -3.56
N LYS A 724 4.69 27.26 -4.70
CA LYS A 724 3.39 27.10 -5.37
C LYS A 724 3.31 25.75 -6.08
N TYR A 725 2.11 25.25 -6.34
CA TYR A 725 1.95 23.98 -7.07
C TYR A 725 2.58 24.02 -8.46
N ARG A 726 2.48 25.17 -9.18
CA ARG A 726 3.14 25.34 -10.48
C ARG A 726 4.65 25.11 -10.41
N GLU A 727 5.26 25.36 -9.25
CA GLU A 727 6.69 25.16 -9.02
C GLU A 727 6.99 23.71 -8.66
N LEU A 728 6.22 23.12 -7.74
CA LEU A 728 6.37 21.74 -7.28
C LEU A 728 6.16 20.70 -8.41
N LEU A 729 5.25 20.98 -9.34
CA LEU A 729 4.83 20.03 -10.37
C LEU A 729 5.62 20.17 -11.68
N PHE A 730 6.23 21.33 -11.96
CA PHE A 730 6.83 21.60 -13.28
C PHE A 730 8.25 22.15 -13.27
N THR A 731 8.76 22.63 -12.13
CA THR A 731 10.16 23.13 -12.08
C THR A 731 11.11 21.94 -12.02
N ARG A 732 12.16 21.95 -12.84
CA ARG A 732 13.04 20.79 -13.09
C ARG A 732 14.50 21.16 -13.19
#